data_AF-A0A6P1R1Q2-F1
#
_entry.id   AF-A0A6P1R1Q2-F1
#
_cell.length_a   1.000
_cell.length_b   1.000
_cell.length_c   1.000
_cell.angle_alpha   90.00
_cell.angle_beta   90.00
_cell.angle_gamma   90.00
#
_symmetry.space_group_name_H-M   'P 1'
#
loop_
_entity.id
_entity.type
_entity.pdbx_description
1 polymer ?
#
loop_
_entity_poly.entity_id
_entity_poly.type
_entity_poly.pdbx_seq_one_letter_code
_entity_poly.pdbx_strand_id
1 'polypeptide(L)'
;MWGAVSMASFKVRIGTKLGLTASAGVLLVGGMLANQLIRNEQIADLSRLVVINTANKANAQGAELAVTRARLAIAEIGSASSADGLAKHLETLRGSIAGATTEIDAALERSKRAEAKELCREVKILLDASLKAGNDLGEARGTAVAEFAAASQIEEAWNKALETLLASPAIAASQNRLNIEVALREADALFKAVSAADWHFTATGDAVQKDRIAERADAMIRVLKQVRQSADDKKIADGVDALAALAGRYKAATGAAIKAEEAKRRIFDERVLPAAKEITTRVDKLVAANNEYMALRQSQLVTALEQATQVSLAVGVLVILVLAGSALFSVLSIARPIRRIGDVLLQLAGSNKAVEIPYTARSDEVGDNARAARTFRDNLIRIEQMEADQKDQEAAAAAQRKQEMIRLAGAFEDAVGGIINSVSVASQQLESAAGTLSGTAEETEQLSGMVAAASEEASANVGAVASAAEEMSASVVEIGRQVHDSSRIAGEAVRQAERTDLRINELLKAAGRIGDVVKLITAIAEQTNLLALNATIEAARAGESGRGFAVVASEVKALAAQTARATDEIGAQIADMQTATEDSVGAIKEIGTTISRISDISTTIAATIEEQGAATAEIARNVSEAAKGTVEVADKIAQVSHGAGATGSASTQVLASARSLSTESGRLKNEVAKFLDTVRAA
;
A
#
# COMPACT_ATOMS: atom_id res chain seq x y z
N MET A 1 -14.79 31.69 71.88
CA MET A 1 -14.01 32.93 71.72
C MET A 1 -13.61 33.08 70.26
N TRP A 2 -14.42 33.76 69.45
CA TRP A 2 -14.00 34.22 68.12
C TRP A 2 -13.83 35.73 68.25
N GLY A 3 -12.58 36.15 68.39
CA GLY A 3 -12.20 37.56 68.50
C GLY A 3 -12.49 38.27 67.19
N ALA A 4 -13.17 39.42 67.28
CA ALA A 4 -13.43 40.29 66.16
C ALA A 4 -12.10 40.79 65.57
N VAL A 5 -11.75 40.29 64.38
CA VAL A 5 -10.71 40.89 63.56
C VAL A 5 -11.23 42.24 63.08
N SER A 6 -10.72 43.31 63.68
CA SER A 6 -10.91 44.69 63.24
C SER A 6 -10.29 44.85 61.84
N MET A 7 -11.12 44.79 60.79
CA MET A 7 -10.73 45.26 59.46
C MET A 7 -10.41 46.75 59.54
N ALA A 8 -9.15 47.10 59.26
CA ALA A 8 -8.73 48.48 59.08
C ALA A 8 -9.59 49.15 58.01
N SER A 9 -10.40 50.13 58.41
CA SER A 9 -11.25 50.89 57.49
C SER A 9 -10.38 51.81 56.63
N PHE A 10 -10.01 51.34 55.44
CA PHE A 10 -9.35 52.18 54.43
C PHE A 10 -10.30 53.32 54.03
N LYS A 11 -9.91 54.56 54.39
CA LYS A 11 -10.63 55.80 54.08
C LYS A 11 -10.47 56.16 52.60
N VAL A 12 -11.23 55.50 51.74
CA VAL A 12 -11.15 55.68 50.29
C VAL A 12 -12.52 56.10 49.74
N ARG A 13 -12.54 57.17 48.92
CA ARG A 13 -13.74 57.74 48.26
C ARG A 13 -14.39 56.72 47.33
N ILE A 14 -15.70 56.84 47.09
CA ILE A 14 -16.47 55.86 46.30
C ILE A 14 -15.89 55.71 44.88
N GLY A 15 -15.47 56.80 44.23
CA GLY A 15 -14.91 56.77 42.87
C GLY A 15 -13.61 55.97 42.74
N THR A 16 -12.71 56.05 43.73
CA THR A 16 -11.45 55.30 43.72
C THR A 16 -11.68 53.80 43.92
N LYS A 17 -12.73 53.41 44.66
CA LYS A 17 -13.14 52.01 44.85
C LYS A 17 -13.70 51.40 43.56
N LEU A 18 -14.52 52.15 42.83
CA LEU A 18 -15.05 51.73 41.52
C LEU A 18 -13.95 51.58 40.47
N GLY A 19 -12.98 52.50 40.46
CA GLY A 19 -11.80 52.41 39.59
C GLY A 19 -10.99 51.13 39.80
N LEU A 20 -10.72 50.75 41.05
CA LEU A 20 -9.99 49.51 41.36
C LEU A 20 -10.74 48.25 40.90
N THR A 21 -12.08 48.21 41.04
CA THR A 21 -12.87 47.08 40.55
C THR A 21 -12.88 46.96 39.03
N ALA A 22 -12.89 48.10 38.32
CA ALA A 22 -12.82 48.12 36.86
C ALA A 22 -11.44 47.66 36.36
N SER A 23 -10.35 48.10 36.99
CA SER A 23 -8.99 47.66 36.66
C SER A 23 -8.78 46.15 36.86
N ALA A 24 -9.35 45.57 37.93
CA ALA A 24 -9.32 44.13 38.16
C ALA A 24 -10.07 43.36 37.05
N GLY A 25 -11.21 43.86 36.58
CA GLY A 25 -11.96 43.27 35.48
C GLY A 25 -11.16 43.23 34.17
N VAL A 26 -10.46 44.31 33.83
CA VAL A 26 -9.63 44.39 32.61
C VAL A 26 -8.47 43.39 32.64
N LEU A 27 -7.78 43.26 33.78
CA LEU A 27 -6.68 42.30 33.94
C LEU A 27 -7.16 40.84 33.80
N LEU A 28 -8.34 40.52 34.32
CA LEU A 28 -8.93 39.18 34.21
C LEU A 28 -9.32 38.84 32.77
N VAL A 29 -9.88 39.80 32.02
CA VAL A 29 -10.18 39.62 30.59
C VAL A 29 -8.90 39.44 29.78
N GLY A 30 -7.86 40.23 30.06
CA GLY A 30 -6.54 40.06 29.43
C GLY A 30 -5.93 38.68 29.69
N GLY A 31 -6.05 38.16 30.91
CA GLY A 31 -5.62 36.80 31.27
C GLY A 31 -6.38 35.69 30.54
N MET A 32 -7.70 35.86 30.35
CA MET A 32 -8.51 34.91 29.57
C MET A 32 -8.11 34.89 28.09
N LEU A 33 -7.87 36.05 27.49
CA LEU A 33 -7.41 36.15 26.09
C LEU A 33 -6.03 35.51 25.89
N ALA A 34 -5.08 35.77 26.81
CA ALA A 34 -3.76 35.14 26.76
C ALA A 34 -3.86 33.61 26.86
N ASN A 35 -4.70 33.08 27.76
CA ASN A 35 -4.93 31.64 27.90
C ASN A 35 -5.57 31.04 26.63
N GLN A 36 -6.46 31.77 25.96
CA GLN A 36 -7.10 31.33 24.72
C GLN A 36 -6.13 31.31 23.53
N LEU A 37 -5.23 32.30 23.42
CA LEU A 37 -4.19 32.34 22.38
C LEU A 37 -3.22 31.15 22.48
N ILE A 38 -2.73 30.85 23.69
CA ILE A 38 -1.85 29.69 23.93
C ILE A 38 -2.55 28.38 23.55
N ARG A 39 -3.84 28.26 23.87
CA ARG A 39 -4.66 27.08 23.54
C ARG A 39 -4.76 26.88 22.02
N ASN A 40 -4.99 27.95 21.27
CA ASN A 40 -5.10 27.89 19.82
C ASN A 40 -3.78 27.50 19.15
N GLU A 41 -2.65 28.01 19.65
CA GLU A 41 -1.32 27.67 19.16
C GLU A 41 -1.01 26.17 19.36
N GLN A 42 -1.33 25.62 20.53
CA GLN A 42 -1.14 24.19 20.83
C GLN A 42 -2.01 23.29 19.93
N ILE A 43 -3.25 23.69 19.62
CA ILE A 43 -4.14 22.96 18.70
C ILE A 43 -3.59 23.01 17.26
N ALA A 44 -3.11 24.17 16.82
CA ALA A 44 -2.53 24.33 15.48
C ALA A 44 -1.27 23.46 15.29
N ASP A 45 -0.44 23.33 16.32
CA ASP A 45 0.74 22.46 16.30
C ASP A 45 0.38 20.98 16.27
N LEU A 46 -0.64 20.53 17.00
CA LEU A 46 -1.11 19.15 16.91
C LEU A 46 -1.73 18.86 15.53
N SER A 47 -2.52 19.79 14.98
CA SER A 47 -3.10 19.64 13.64
C SER A 47 -2.00 19.46 12.57
N ARG A 48 -0.94 20.29 12.62
CA ARG A 48 0.23 20.12 11.75
C ARG A 48 0.92 18.76 11.94
N LEU A 49 1.03 18.27 13.17
CA LEU A 49 1.60 16.96 13.46
C LEU A 49 0.73 15.81 12.90
N VAL A 50 -0.59 15.91 12.97
CA VAL A 50 -1.52 14.92 12.38
C VAL A 50 -1.34 14.86 10.87
N VAL A 51 -1.29 16.01 10.19
CA VAL A 51 -1.05 16.06 8.73
C VAL A 51 0.28 15.41 8.36
N ILE A 52 1.35 15.72 9.10
CA ILE A 52 2.67 15.09 8.90
C ILE A 52 2.60 13.57 9.12
N ASN A 53 1.92 13.10 10.16
CA ASN A 53 1.81 11.66 10.43
C ASN A 53 1.02 10.94 9.33
N THR A 54 -0.09 11.53 8.87
CA THR A 54 -0.88 10.97 7.77
C THR A 54 -0.07 10.91 6.48
N ALA A 55 0.69 11.97 6.16
CA ALA A 55 1.59 11.97 5.01
C ALA A 55 2.69 10.90 5.15
N ASN A 56 3.33 10.78 6.32
CA ASN A 56 4.34 9.75 6.57
C ASN A 56 3.77 8.33 6.47
N LYS A 57 2.51 8.11 6.87
CA LYS A 57 1.81 6.83 6.70
C LYS A 57 1.55 6.52 5.23
N ALA A 58 1.11 7.51 4.45
CA ALA A 58 0.92 7.36 3.01
C ALA A 58 2.26 7.03 2.31
N ASN A 59 3.33 7.73 2.67
CA ASN A 59 4.68 7.43 2.18
C ASN A 59 5.15 6.02 2.57
N ALA A 60 4.90 5.57 3.79
CA ALA A 60 5.23 4.21 4.21
C ALA A 60 4.48 3.14 3.38
N GLN A 61 3.19 3.37 3.10
CA GLN A 61 2.40 2.49 2.22
C GLN A 61 2.90 2.54 0.77
N GLY A 62 3.27 3.72 0.26
CA GLY A 62 3.89 3.88 -1.05
C GLY A 62 5.21 3.12 -1.16
N ALA A 63 6.06 3.23 -0.14
CA ALA A 63 7.32 2.48 -0.05
C ALA A 63 7.08 0.97 0.02
N GLU A 64 6.11 0.50 0.80
CA GLU A 64 5.75 -0.92 0.90
C GLU A 64 5.24 -1.48 -0.44
N LEU A 65 4.39 -0.72 -1.14
CA LEU A 65 3.91 -1.09 -2.47
C LEU A 65 5.07 -1.17 -3.47
N ALA A 66 5.97 -0.18 -3.46
CA ALA A 66 7.14 -0.16 -4.33
C ALA A 66 8.12 -1.31 -4.03
N VAL A 67 8.34 -1.65 -2.74
CA VAL A 67 9.12 -2.83 -2.32
C VAL A 67 8.46 -4.13 -2.77
N THR A 68 7.13 -4.20 -2.73
CA THR A 68 6.38 -5.36 -3.22
C THR A 68 6.56 -5.54 -4.73
N ARG A 69 6.49 -4.45 -5.51
CA ARG A 69 6.81 -4.47 -6.94
C ARG A 69 8.26 -4.88 -7.21
N ALA A 70 9.21 -4.39 -6.41
CA ALA A 70 10.62 -4.79 -6.52
C ALA A 70 10.81 -6.30 -6.24
N ARG A 71 10.10 -6.87 -5.27
CA ARG A 71 10.11 -8.32 -5.01
C ARG A 71 9.56 -9.12 -6.19
N LEU A 72 8.46 -8.66 -6.79
CA LEU A 72 7.91 -9.29 -7.99
C LEU A 72 8.93 -9.24 -9.13
N ALA A 73 9.54 -8.08 -9.38
CA ALA A 73 10.58 -7.95 -10.40
C ALA A 73 11.77 -8.90 -10.13
N ILE A 74 12.21 -9.08 -8.88
CA ILE A 74 13.27 -10.05 -8.54
C ILE A 74 12.85 -11.50 -8.83
N ALA A 75 11.61 -11.87 -8.55
CA ALA A 75 11.09 -13.19 -8.90
C ALA A 75 11.07 -13.39 -10.43
N GLU A 76 10.63 -12.38 -11.18
CA GLU A 76 10.64 -12.39 -12.65
C GLU A 76 12.06 -12.49 -13.21
N ILE A 77 13.02 -11.72 -12.69
CA ILE A 77 14.46 -11.83 -13.01
C ILE A 77 14.91 -13.28 -12.82
N GLY A 78 14.56 -13.93 -11.70
CA GLY A 78 14.97 -15.30 -11.41
C GLY A 78 14.42 -16.35 -12.40
N SER A 79 13.33 -16.03 -13.09
CA SER A 79 12.63 -16.90 -14.06
C SER A 79 12.87 -16.54 -15.53
N ALA A 80 13.51 -15.40 -15.82
CA ALA A 80 13.68 -14.88 -17.17
C ALA A 80 14.36 -15.90 -18.10
N SER A 81 13.77 -16.17 -19.27
CA SER A 81 14.29 -17.16 -20.24
C SER A 81 15.09 -16.55 -21.38
N SER A 82 15.16 -15.22 -21.47
CA SER A 82 15.86 -14.48 -22.52
C SER A 82 16.58 -13.26 -21.96
N ALA A 83 17.60 -12.78 -22.68
CA ALA A 83 18.34 -11.58 -22.33
C ALA A 83 17.46 -10.33 -22.33
N ASP A 84 16.55 -10.19 -23.31
CA ASP A 84 15.62 -9.06 -23.41
C ASP A 84 14.62 -9.03 -22.25
N GLY A 85 14.05 -10.18 -21.90
CA GLY A 85 13.17 -10.31 -20.73
C GLY A 85 13.90 -9.92 -19.45
N LEU A 86 15.11 -10.45 -19.26
CA LEU A 86 15.95 -10.14 -18.10
C LEU A 86 16.25 -8.64 -17.98
N ALA A 87 16.59 -7.98 -19.08
CA ALA A 87 16.85 -6.54 -19.10
C ALA A 87 15.62 -5.72 -18.65
N LYS A 88 14.43 -6.08 -19.15
CA LYS A 88 13.16 -5.43 -18.78
C LYS A 88 12.83 -5.60 -17.29
N HIS A 89 13.04 -6.79 -16.73
CA HIS A 89 12.79 -7.02 -15.31
C HIS A 89 13.80 -6.30 -14.40
N LEU A 90 15.07 -6.19 -14.82
CA LEU A 90 16.08 -5.37 -14.13
C LEU A 90 15.75 -3.89 -14.13
N GLU A 91 15.20 -3.37 -15.24
CA GLU A 91 14.71 -1.98 -15.31
C GLU A 91 13.53 -1.76 -14.35
N THR A 92 12.59 -2.69 -14.33
CA THR A 92 11.43 -2.66 -13.41
C THR A 92 11.86 -2.68 -11.95
N LEU A 93 12.86 -3.49 -11.60
CA LEU A 93 13.47 -3.52 -10.27
C LEU A 93 14.07 -2.15 -9.90
N ARG A 94 14.87 -1.55 -10.80
CA ARG A 94 15.48 -0.22 -10.57
C ARG A 94 14.42 0.85 -10.34
N GLY A 95 13.40 0.90 -11.20
CA GLY A 95 12.31 1.87 -11.06
C GLY A 95 11.54 1.69 -9.75
N SER A 96 11.27 0.45 -9.35
CA SER A 96 10.56 0.14 -8.10
C SER A 96 11.37 0.52 -6.86
N ILE A 97 12.67 0.20 -6.81
CA ILE A 97 13.54 0.60 -5.70
C ILE A 97 13.70 2.12 -5.66
N ALA A 98 13.87 2.78 -6.81
CA ALA A 98 13.95 4.24 -6.87
C ALA A 98 12.69 4.91 -6.31
N GLY A 99 11.50 4.41 -6.69
CA GLY A 99 10.22 4.86 -6.14
C GLY A 99 10.14 4.68 -4.62
N ALA A 100 10.53 3.51 -4.11
CA ALA A 100 10.57 3.27 -2.66
C ALA A 100 11.52 4.26 -1.94
N THR A 101 12.70 4.52 -2.53
CA THR A 101 13.66 5.48 -1.98
C THR A 101 13.09 6.89 -1.94
N THR A 102 12.38 7.34 -2.99
CA THR A 102 11.71 8.65 -3.01
C THR A 102 10.68 8.79 -1.88
N GLU A 103 9.87 7.76 -1.65
CA GLU A 103 8.88 7.76 -0.57
C GLU A 103 9.53 7.86 0.82
N ILE A 104 10.61 7.10 1.03
CA ILE A 104 11.38 7.11 2.29
C ILE A 104 12.12 8.44 2.49
N ASP A 105 12.63 9.06 1.42
CA ASP A 105 13.26 10.38 1.49
C ASP A 105 12.25 11.46 1.89
N ALA A 106 11.07 11.47 1.29
CA ALA A 106 10.02 12.40 1.69
C ALA A 106 9.54 12.16 3.15
N ALA A 107 9.54 10.92 3.63
CA ALA A 107 9.28 10.61 5.04
C ALA A 107 10.42 11.06 5.97
N LEU A 108 11.68 10.94 5.53
CA LEU A 108 12.87 11.38 6.26
C LEU A 108 12.89 12.91 6.46
N GLU A 109 12.55 13.67 5.41
CA GLU A 109 12.48 15.14 5.47
C GLU A 109 11.43 15.64 6.47
N ARG A 110 10.25 14.99 6.51
CA ARG A 110 9.14 15.37 7.39
C ARG A 110 9.30 14.88 8.82
N SER A 111 10.12 13.84 9.03
CA SER A 111 10.33 13.24 10.35
C SER A 111 11.01 14.20 11.32
N LYS A 112 10.42 14.41 12.51
CA LYS A 112 10.99 15.27 13.55
C LYS A 112 11.85 14.52 14.58
N ARG A 113 11.62 13.21 14.78
CA ARG A 113 12.35 12.41 15.78
C ARG A 113 13.62 11.81 15.21
N ALA A 114 14.67 11.76 16.05
CA ALA A 114 15.94 11.13 15.71
C ALA A 114 15.78 9.65 15.34
N GLU A 115 14.96 8.92 16.10
CA GLU A 115 14.65 7.50 15.87
C GLU A 115 13.99 7.24 14.51
N ALA A 116 12.94 8.00 14.15
CA ALA A 116 12.29 7.89 12.85
C ALA A 116 13.24 8.22 11.69
N LYS A 117 14.08 9.25 11.86
CA LYS A 117 15.12 9.58 10.86
C LYS A 117 16.13 8.45 10.69
N GLU A 118 16.50 7.78 11.78
CA GLU A 118 17.43 6.66 11.72
C GLU A 118 16.83 5.45 11.01
N LEU A 119 15.57 5.10 11.33
CA LEU A 119 14.84 4.03 10.64
C LEU A 119 14.74 4.29 9.13
N CYS A 120 14.45 5.54 8.70
CA CYS A 120 14.46 5.88 7.28
C CYS A 120 15.84 5.65 6.63
N ARG A 121 16.95 6.02 7.31
CA ARG A 121 18.31 5.78 6.77
C ARG A 121 18.61 4.30 6.65
N GLU A 122 18.25 3.51 7.66
CA GLU A 122 18.42 2.06 7.63
C GLU A 122 17.62 1.42 6.49
N VAL A 123 16.37 1.84 6.27
CA VAL A 123 15.56 1.39 5.13
C VAL A 123 16.25 1.72 3.81
N LYS A 124 16.79 2.94 3.65
CA LYS A 124 17.53 3.30 2.42
C LYS A 124 18.74 2.39 2.17
N ILE A 125 19.54 2.12 3.21
CA ILE A 125 20.68 1.20 3.11
C ILE A 125 20.22 -0.19 2.65
N LEU A 126 19.09 -0.67 3.17
CA LEU A 126 18.52 -1.96 2.80
C LEU A 126 17.93 -1.97 1.38
N LEU A 127 17.33 -0.86 0.93
CA LEU A 127 16.86 -0.70 -0.46
C LEU A 127 18.04 -0.76 -1.44
N ASP A 128 19.14 -0.08 -1.14
CA ASP A 128 20.37 -0.15 -1.95
C ASP A 128 20.96 -1.57 -1.95
N ALA A 129 20.98 -2.22 -0.79
CA ALA A 129 21.43 -3.61 -0.67
C ALA A 129 20.53 -4.58 -1.47
N SER A 130 19.22 -4.35 -1.49
CA SER A 130 18.24 -5.11 -2.25
C SER A 130 18.43 -4.91 -3.76
N LEU A 131 18.64 -3.67 -4.21
CA LEU A 131 18.96 -3.37 -5.61
C LEU A 131 20.25 -4.06 -6.05
N LYS A 132 21.29 -4.00 -5.22
CA LYS A 132 22.55 -4.71 -5.51
C LYS A 132 22.34 -6.21 -5.59
N ALA A 133 21.61 -6.80 -4.64
CA ALA A 133 21.29 -8.23 -4.66
C ALA A 133 20.49 -8.63 -5.90
N GLY A 134 19.53 -7.82 -6.32
CA GLY A 134 18.76 -8.09 -7.53
C GLY A 134 19.57 -7.95 -8.83
N ASN A 135 20.52 -6.99 -8.89
CA ASN A 135 21.45 -6.91 -10.02
C ASN A 135 22.39 -8.12 -10.08
N ASP A 136 22.97 -8.54 -8.94
CA ASP A 136 23.85 -9.71 -8.87
C ASP A 136 23.08 -11.00 -9.22
N LEU A 137 21.81 -11.11 -8.80
CA LEU A 137 20.93 -12.20 -9.18
C LEU A 137 20.62 -12.18 -10.68
N GLY A 138 20.44 -10.99 -11.26
CA GLY A 138 20.28 -10.80 -12.69
C GLY A 138 21.53 -11.17 -13.48
N GLU A 139 22.72 -10.87 -13.00
CA GLU A 139 23.99 -11.29 -13.60
C GLU A 139 24.09 -12.83 -13.63
N ALA A 140 23.84 -13.48 -12.49
CA ALA A 140 23.83 -14.94 -12.40
C ALA A 140 22.79 -15.56 -13.36
N ARG A 141 21.58 -15.00 -13.45
CA ARG A 141 20.58 -15.49 -14.41
C ARG A 141 21.01 -15.25 -15.85
N GLY A 142 21.60 -14.09 -16.15
CA GLY A 142 22.12 -13.75 -17.47
C GLY A 142 23.16 -14.74 -17.94
N THR A 143 24.09 -15.14 -17.06
CA THR A 143 25.05 -16.22 -17.34
C THR A 143 24.32 -17.53 -17.65
N ALA A 144 23.36 -17.95 -16.82
CA ALA A 144 22.62 -19.20 -17.07
C ALA A 144 21.90 -19.20 -18.44
N VAL A 145 21.23 -18.09 -18.80
CA VAL A 145 20.56 -17.92 -20.11
C VAL A 145 21.56 -17.97 -21.27
N ALA A 146 22.72 -17.32 -21.13
CA ALA A 146 23.75 -17.31 -22.16
C ALA A 146 24.38 -18.70 -22.37
N GLU A 147 24.71 -19.40 -21.28
CA GLU A 147 25.28 -20.75 -21.33
C GLU A 147 24.28 -21.76 -21.90
N PHE A 148 22.99 -21.60 -21.58
CA PHE A 148 21.94 -22.42 -22.15
C PHE A 148 21.79 -22.23 -23.67
N ALA A 149 21.86 -20.97 -24.15
CA ALA A 149 21.88 -20.67 -25.58
C ALA A 149 23.14 -21.25 -26.27
N ALA A 150 24.31 -21.18 -25.61
CA ALA A 150 25.53 -21.78 -26.11
C ALA A 150 25.44 -23.32 -26.18
N ALA A 151 24.88 -23.95 -25.15
CA ALA A 151 24.64 -25.40 -25.11
C ALA A 151 23.74 -25.85 -26.28
N SER A 152 22.68 -25.11 -26.56
CA SER A 152 21.79 -25.39 -27.70
C SER A 152 22.52 -25.33 -29.06
N GLN A 153 23.39 -24.34 -29.27
CA GLN A 153 24.22 -24.26 -30.49
C GLN A 153 25.23 -25.42 -30.58
N ILE A 154 25.78 -25.85 -29.44
CA ILE A 154 26.71 -26.99 -29.40
C ILE A 154 25.98 -28.30 -29.73
N GLU A 155 24.74 -28.47 -29.26
CA GLU A 155 23.89 -29.62 -29.61
C GLU A 155 23.58 -29.69 -31.10
N GLU A 156 23.25 -28.57 -31.74
CA GLU A 156 23.07 -28.53 -33.20
C GLU A 156 24.36 -28.89 -33.95
N ALA A 157 25.51 -28.35 -33.50
CA ALA A 157 26.80 -28.67 -34.06
C ALA A 157 27.21 -30.15 -33.85
N TRP A 158 26.86 -30.73 -32.70
CA TRP A 158 27.04 -32.14 -32.38
C TRP A 158 26.27 -33.03 -33.35
N ASN A 159 24.95 -32.80 -33.50
CA ASN A 159 24.09 -33.57 -34.38
C ASN A 159 24.64 -33.58 -35.82
N LYS A 160 25.02 -32.40 -36.33
CA LYS A 160 25.60 -32.26 -37.67
C LYS A 160 26.95 -32.96 -37.81
N ALA A 161 27.84 -32.83 -36.83
CA ALA A 161 29.16 -33.46 -36.85
C ALA A 161 29.06 -34.99 -36.82
N LEU A 162 28.16 -35.52 -35.98
CA LEU A 162 27.91 -36.95 -35.85
C LEU A 162 27.33 -37.54 -37.14
N GLU A 163 26.31 -36.89 -37.71
CA GLU A 163 25.69 -37.31 -38.97
C GLU A 163 26.73 -37.33 -40.11
N THR A 164 27.54 -36.27 -40.20
CA THR A 164 28.61 -36.15 -41.20
C THR A 164 29.65 -37.27 -41.04
N LEU A 165 30.03 -37.60 -39.80
CA LEU A 165 31.00 -38.66 -39.52
C LEU A 165 30.44 -40.03 -39.88
N LEU A 166 29.23 -40.37 -39.43
CA LEU A 166 28.57 -41.65 -39.70
C LEU A 166 28.32 -41.86 -41.19
N ALA A 167 28.01 -40.80 -41.95
CA ALA A 167 27.85 -40.86 -43.40
C ALA A 167 29.17 -40.87 -44.19
N SER A 168 30.32 -40.76 -43.52
CA SER A 168 31.61 -40.62 -44.21
C SER A 168 32.03 -41.92 -44.90
N PRO A 169 32.64 -41.83 -46.11
CA PRO A 169 33.20 -43.01 -46.79
C PRO A 169 34.27 -43.74 -45.96
N ALA A 170 34.93 -43.03 -45.02
CA ALA A 170 35.94 -43.61 -44.15
C ALA A 170 35.35 -44.63 -43.17
N ILE A 171 34.19 -44.34 -42.56
CA ILE A 171 33.47 -45.29 -41.70
C ILE A 171 33.07 -46.53 -42.51
N ALA A 172 32.55 -46.33 -43.73
CA ALA A 172 32.13 -47.43 -44.59
C ALA A 172 33.27 -48.38 -44.98
N ALA A 173 34.51 -47.86 -45.09
CA ALA A 173 35.71 -48.62 -45.46
C ALA A 173 36.50 -49.17 -44.26
N SER A 174 36.12 -48.82 -43.02
CA SER A 174 36.82 -49.22 -41.80
C SER A 174 36.68 -50.72 -41.51
N GLN A 175 37.76 -51.37 -41.06
CA GLN A 175 37.71 -52.76 -40.59
C GLN A 175 36.99 -52.88 -39.24
N ASN A 176 36.92 -51.79 -38.48
CA ASN A 176 36.27 -51.70 -37.17
C ASN A 176 34.88 -51.03 -37.23
N ARG A 177 34.28 -50.95 -38.42
CA ARG A 177 33.05 -50.19 -38.69
C ARG A 177 31.95 -50.39 -37.64
N LEU A 178 31.56 -51.64 -37.37
CA LEU A 178 30.45 -51.94 -36.47
C LEU A 178 30.71 -51.40 -35.05
N ASN A 179 31.92 -51.64 -34.52
CA ASN A 179 32.30 -51.19 -33.18
C ASN A 179 32.34 -49.65 -33.09
N ILE A 180 32.83 -48.99 -34.14
CA ILE A 180 32.88 -47.52 -34.21
C ILE A 180 31.46 -46.94 -34.28
N GLU A 181 30.59 -47.47 -35.14
CA GLU A 181 29.21 -46.99 -35.26
C GLU A 181 28.40 -47.19 -33.96
N VAL A 182 28.54 -48.34 -33.30
CA VAL A 182 27.87 -48.63 -32.01
C VAL A 182 28.34 -47.64 -30.94
N ALA A 183 29.66 -47.46 -30.78
CA ALA A 183 30.21 -46.58 -29.76
C ALA A 183 29.90 -45.09 -30.05
N LEU A 184 29.85 -44.66 -31.32
CA LEU A 184 29.40 -43.32 -31.68
C LEU A 184 27.92 -43.09 -31.32
N ARG A 185 27.05 -44.10 -31.54
CA ARG A 185 25.64 -44.04 -31.11
C ARG A 185 25.48 -44.06 -29.59
N GLU A 186 26.34 -44.79 -28.87
CA GLU A 186 26.39 -44.75 -27.41
C GLU A 186 26.78 -43.35 -26.91
N ALA A 187 27.81 -42.74 -27.51
CA ALA A 187 28.21 -41.37 -27.19
C ALA A 187 27.07 -40.37 -27.46
N ASP A 188 26.32 -40.53 -28.55
CA ASP A 188 25.13 -39.71 -28.86
C ASP A 188 24.00 -39.89 -27.85
N ALA A 189 23.72 -41.13 -27.44
CA ALA A 189 22.73 -41.43 -26.41
C ALA A 189 23.11 -40.77 -25.07
N LEU A 190 24.40 -40.82 -24.71
CA LEU A 190 24.93 -40.13 -23.53
C LEU A 190 24.82 -38.61 -23.68
N PHE A 191 25.15 -38.04 -24.84
CA PHE A 191 25.00 -36.60 -25.11
C PHE A 191 23.55 -36.15 -24.88
N LYS A 192 22.58 -36.84 -25.49
CA LYS A 192 21.14 -36.56 -25.32
C LYS A 192 20.69 -36.73 -23.86
N ALA A 193 21.24 -37.71 -23.16
CA ALA A 193 20.95 -37.93 -21.74
C ALA A 193 21.53 -36.83 -20.84
N VAL A 194 22.66 -36.21 -21.21
CA VAL A 194 23.17 -35.00 -20.55
C VAL A 194 22.25 -33.82 -20.86
N SER A 195 21.90 -33.59 -22.14
CA SER A 195 21.02 -32.49 -22.53
C SER A 195 19.66 -32.53 -21.83
N ALA A 196 19.03 -33.70 -21.77
CA ALA A 196 17.78 -33.88 -21.03
C ALA A 196 17.91 -33.62 -19.52
N ALA A 197 19.03 -34.03 -18.91
CA ALA A 197 19.28 -33.80 -17.50
C ALA A 197 19.58 -32.32 -17.21
N ASP A 198 20.28 -31.62 -18.10
CA ASP A 198 20.57 -30.19 -18.02
C ASP A 198 19.30 -29.34 -18.14
N TRP A 199 18.43 -29.67 -19.11
CA TRP A 199 17.09 -29.09 -19.22
C TRP A 199 16.27 -29.30 -17.95
N HIS A 200 16.26 -30.52 -17.41
CA HIS A 200 15.54 -30.83 -16.18
C HIS A 200 16.09 -30.01 -15.01
N PHE A 201 17.41 -29.99 -14.82
CA PHE A 201 18.07 -29.22 -13.76
C PHE A 201 17.71 -27.73 -13.85
N THR A 202 17.78 -27.15 -15.04
CA THR A 202 17.51 -25.73 -15.25
C THR A 202 16.04 -25.38 -15.03
N ALA A 203 15.12 -26.30 -15.34
CA ALA A 203 13.69 -26.12 -15.13
C ALA A 203 13.24 -26.33 -13.68
N THR A 204 13.83 -27.28 -12.95
CA THR A 204 13.34 -27.69 -11.61
C THR A 204 14.27 -27.37 -10.45
N GLY A 205 15.56 -27.14 -10.73
CA GLY A 205 16.60 -27.01 -9.71
C GLY A 205 16.92 -28.31 -8.97
N ASP A 206 16.52 -29.47 -9.50
CA ASP A 206 16.77 -30.79 -8.89
C ASP A 206 18.27 -31.10 -8.81
N ALA A 207 18.83 -31.04 -7.61
CA ALA A 207 20.25 -31.25 -7.37
C ALA A 207 20.75 -32.63 -7.83
N VAL A 208 19.89 -33.65 -7.88
CA VAL A 208 20.26 -35.00 -8.36
C VAL A 208 20.68 -34.98 -9.83
N GLN A 209 20.15 -34.06 -10.63
CA GLN A 209 20.52 -33.95 -12.04
C GLN A 209 21.97 -33.49 -12.22
N LYS A 210 22.56 -32.74 -11.28
CA LYS A 210 23.95 -32.27 -11.38
C LYS A 210 24.93 -33.43 -11.47
N ASP A 211 24.78 -34.39 -10.57
CA ASP A 211 25.64 -35.57 -10.52
C ASP A 211 25.45 -36.40 -11.79
N ARG A 212 24.21 -36.55 -12.26
CA ARG A 212 23.89 -37.24 -13.52
C ARG A 212 24.50 -36.56 -14.74
N ILE A 213 24.46 -35.23 -14.82
CA ILE A 213 25.07 -34.44 -15.90
C ILE A 213 26.58 -34.70 -15.92
N ALA A 214 27.25 -34.58 -14.77
CA ALA A 214 28.69 -34.79 -14.66
C ALA A 214 29.09 -36.23 -15.02
N GLU A 215 28.44 -37.24 -14.44
CA GLU A 215 28.73 -38.65 -14.68
C GLU A 215 28.53 -39.04 -16.15
N ARG A 216 27.42 -38.61 -16.77
CA ARG A 216 27.10 -38.92 -18.17
C ARG A 216 28.02 -38.17 -19.13
N ALA A 217 28.37 -36.92 -18.85
CA ALA A 217 29.33 -36.18 -19.64
C ALA A 217 30.72 -36.83 -19.60
N ASP A 218 31.14 -37.32 -18.44
CA ASP A 218 32.40 -38.07 -18.30
C ASP A 218 32.35 -39.43 -18.99
N ALA A 219 31.21 -40.13 -18.93
CA ALA A 219 31.01 -41.37 -19.67
C ALA A 219 31.10 -41.14 -21.19
N MET A 220 30.44 -40.11 -21.70
CA MET A 220 30.47 -39.73 -23.12
C MET A 220 31.92 -39.48 -23.59
N ILE A 221 32.69 -38.70 -22.84
CA ILE A 221 34.09 -38.40 -23.17
C ILE A 221 34.95 -39.68 -23.14
N ARG A 222 34.71 -40.60 -22.19
CA ARG A 222 35.39 -41.90 -22.14
C ARG A 222 35.10 -42.74 -23.39
N VAL A 223 33.83 -42.83 -23.80
CA VAL A 223 33.42 -43.57 -25.01
C VAL A 223 34.11 -42.97 -26.24
N LEU A 224 34.05 -41.64 -26.43
CA LEU A 224 34.74 -40.98 -27.56
C LEU A 224 36.24 -41.26 -27.57
N LYS A 225 36.90 -41.30 -26.40
CA LYS A 225 38.32 -41.67 -26.30
C LYS A 225 38.59 -43.11 -26.72
N GLN A 226 37.70 -44.04 -26.41
CA GLN A 226 37.80 -45.44 -26.86
C GLN A 226 37.61 -45.57 -28.38
N VAL A 227 36.63 -44.85 -28.95
CA VAL A 227 36.45 -44.78 -30.41
C VAL A 227 37.70 -44.24 -31.08
N ARG A 228 38.29 -43.18 -30.51
CA ARG A 228 39.51 -42.55 -31.03
C ARG A 228 40.71 -43.51 -31.07
N GLN A 229 40.82 -44.42 -30.10
CA GLN A 229 41.85 -45.46 -30.04
C GLN A 229 41.61 -46.59 -31.03
N SER A 230 40.35 -46.84 -31.39
CA SER A 230 39.94 -47.91 -32.32
C SER A 230 39.87 -47.44 -33.78
N ALA A 231 40.05 -46.14 -34.03
CA ALA A 231 40.02 -45.54 -35.35
C ALA A 231 41.23 -45.98 -36.19
N ASP A 232 40.94 -46.61 -37.33
CA ASP A 232 41.92 -47.10 -38.31
C ASP A 232 42.16 -46.13 -39.48
N ASP A 233 41.31 -45.11 -39.64
CA ASP A 233 41.43 -44.05 -40.64
C ASP A 233 41.57 -42.65 -40.00
N LYS A 234 42.37 -41.78 -40.63
CA LYS A 234 42.61 -40.42 -40.14
C LYS A 234 41.34 -39.57 -40.10
N LYS A 235 40.43 -39.69 -41.06
CA LYS A 235 39.17 -38.92 -41.07
C LYS A 235 38.24 -39.34 -39.94
N ILE A 236 38.25 -40.62 -39.57
CA ILE A 236 37.51 -41.11 -38.40
C ILE A 236 38.09 -40.49 -37.14
N ALA A 237 39.42 -40.57 -36.99
CA ALA A 237 40.14 -39.94 -35.88
C ALA A 237 39.84 -38.44 -35.75
N ASP A 238 39.95 -37.68 -36.84
CA ASP A 238 39.69 -36.24 -36.87
C ASP A 238 38.21 -35.92 -36.53
N GLY A 239 37.26 -36.73 -37.01
CA GLY A 239 35.84 -36.59 -36.71
C GLY A 239 35.50 -36.87 -35.24
N VAL A 240 36.10 -37.90 -34.66
CA VAL A 240 35.96 -38.22 -33.22
C VAL A 240 36.60 -37.12 -32.37
N ASP A 241 37.74 -36.58 -32.77
CA ASP A 241 38.40 -35.47 -32.07
C ASP A 241 37.50 -34.19 -32.10
N ALA A 242 36.80 -33.95 -33.22
CA ALA A 242 35.82 -32.86 -33.32
C ALA A 242 34.60 -33.07 -32.39
N LEU A 243 34.07 -34.29 -32.32
CA LEU A 243 33.00 -34.64 -31.38
C LEU A 243 33.47 -34.51 -29.93
N ALA A 244 34.68 -34.98 -29.59
CA ALA A 244 35.25 -34.84 -28.25
C ALA A 244 35.43 -33.37 -27.85
N ALA A 245 35.82 -32.50 -28.79
CA ALA A 245 35.89 -31.06 -28.56
C ALA A 245 34.50 -30.44 -28.32
N LEU A 246 33.47 -30.87 -29.05
CA LEU A 246 32.08 -30.46 -28.83
C LEU A 246 31.56 -30.92 -27.46
N ALA A 247 31.76 -32.19 -27.11
CA ALA A 247 31.44 -32.76 -25.80
C ALA A 247 32.11 -31.98 -24.66
N GLY A 248 33.40 -31.64 -24.80
CA GLY A 248 34.14 -30.84 -23.83
C GLY A 248 33.56 -29.43 -23.65
N ARG A 249 33.20 -28.76 -24.76
CA ARG A 249 32.52 -27.45 -24.71
C ARG A 249 31.13 -27.54 -24.08
N TYR A 250 30.36 -28.58 -24.39
CA TYR A 250 29.04 -28.80 -23.81
C TYR A 250 29.12 -29.03 -22.29
N LYS A 251 30.07 -29.86 -21.84
CA LYS A 251 30.36 -30.08 -20.42
C LYS A 251 30.75 -28.78 -19.70
N ALA A 252 31.54 -27.92 -20.35
CA ALA A 252 31.94 -26.64 -19.79
C ALA A 252 30.73 -25.68 -19.65
N ALA A 253 29.91 -25.57 -20.69
CA ALA A 253 28.72 -24.70 -20.71
C ALA A 253 27.70 -25.12 -19.65
N THR A 254 27.34 -26.40 -19.60
CA THR A 254 26.43 -26.96 -18.57
C THR A 254 27.00 -26.77 -17.15
N GLY A 255 28.30 -26.98 -16.96
CA GLY A 255 28.97 -26.72 -15.69
C GLY A 255 28.93 -25.24 -15.26
N ALA A 256 29.01 -24.31 -16.21
CA ALA A 256 28.88 -22.87 -15.96
C ALA A 256 27.43 -22.49 -15.64
N ALA A 257 26.45 -23.04 -16.37
CA ALA A 257 25.02 -22.87 -16.10
C ALA A 257 24.64 -23.36 -14.70
N ILE A 258 25.14 -24.53 -14.28
CA ILE A 258 24.92 -25.08 -12.94
C ILE A 258 25.44 -24.12 -11.86
N LYS A 259 26.67 -23.62 -12.00
CA LYS A 259 27.26 -22.66 -11.04
C LYS A 259 26.48 -21.36 -11.00
N ALA A 260 25.99 -20.88 -12.14
CA ALA A 260 25.18 -19.69 -12.23
C ALA A 260 23.84 -19.86 -11.49
N GLU A 261 23.17 -21.00 -11.66
CA GLU A 261 21.93 -21.33 -10.94
C GLU A 261 22.14 -21.51 -9.43
N GLU A 262 23.27 -22.09 -9.01
CA GLU A 262 23.66 -22.14 -7.58
C GLU A 262 23.91 -20.75 -7.00
N ALA A 263 24.64 -19.89 -7.72
CA ALA A 263 24.89 -18.52 -7.31
C ALA A 263 23.58 -17.74 -7.19
N LYS A 264 22.68 -17.88 -8.17
CA LYS A 264 21.33 -17.30 -8.15
C LYS A 264 20.58 -17.68 -6.88
N ARG A 265 20.52 -18.97 -6.56
CA ARG A 265 19.82 -19.49 -5.38
C ARG A 265 20.44 -18.97 -4.08
N ARG A 266 21.78 -18.96 -3.99
CA ARG A 266 22.50 -18.42 -2.83
C ARG A 266 22.21 -16.93 -2.64
N ILE A 267 22.28 -16.12 -3.70
CA ILE A 267 21.98 -14.69 -3.64
C ILE A 267 20.54 -14.46 -3.18
N PHE A 268 19.60 -15.26 -3.70
CA PHE A 268 18.20 -15.17 -3.31
C PHE A 268 18.01 -15.46 -1.81
N ASP A 269 18.54 -16.59 -1.34
CA ASP A 269 18.34 -17.07 0.04
C ASP A 269 19.11 -16.22 1.08
N GLU A 270 20.36 -15.85 0.78
CA GLU A 270 21.24 -15.16 1.73
C GLU A 270 21.13 -13.63 1.70
N ARG A 271 20.62 -13.03 0.60
CA ARG A 271 20.63 -11.57 0.42
C ARG A 271 19.26 -10.99 0.09
N VAL A 272 18.54 -11.56 -0.89
CA VAL A 272 17.23 -11.02 -1.31
C VAL A 272 16.19 -11.20 -0.20
N LEU A 273 15.97 -12.43 0.27
CA LEU A 273 14.96 -12.71 1.30
C LEU A 273 15.23 -11.98 2.62
N PRO A 274 16.46 -11.95 3.16
CA PRO A 274 16.75 -11.22 4.39
C PRO A 274 16.58 -9.71 4.24
N ALA A 275 17.07 -9.11 3.14
CA ALA A 275 16.91 -7.67 2.90
C ALA A 275 15.43 -7.30 2.79
N ALA A 276 14.65 -8.08 2.05
CA ALA A 276 13.21 -7.90 1.92
C ALA A 276 12.52 -7.91 3.30
N LYS A 277 12.80 -8.92 4.13
CA LYS A 277 12.21 -9.05 5.48
C LYS A 277 12.60 -7.87 6.38
N GLU A 278 13.85 -7.45 6.35
CA GLU A 278 14.33 -6.35 7.18
C GLU A 278 13.74 -5.02 6.73
N ILE A 279 13.57 -4.77 5.43
CA ILE A 279 12.89 -3.58 4.92
C ILE A 279 11.48 -3.47 5.51
N THR A 280 10.66 -4.52 5.40
CA THR A 280 9.30 -4.53 5.97
C THR A 280 9.35 -4.27 7.49
N THR A 281 10.25 -4.96 8.20
CA THR A 281 10.41 -4.79 9.65
C THR A 281 10.74 -3.35 10.06
N ARG A 282 11.63 -2.67 9.30
CA ARG A 282 12.03 -1.29 9.59
C ARG A 282 10.95 -0.29 9.20
N VAL A 283 10.22 -0.52 8.11
CA VAL A 283 9.05 0.28 7.72
C VAL A 283 7.95 0.18 8.77
N ASP A 284 7.67 -1.02 9.28
CA ASP A 284 6.68 -1.22 10.36
C ASP A 284 7.07 -0.47 11.63
N LYS A 285 8.35 -0.56 12.03
CA LYS A 285 8.88 0.20 13.17
C LYS A 285 8.80 1.71 12.96
N LEU A 286 9.04 2.19 11.74
CA LEU A 286 8.92 3.61 11.40
C LEU A 286 7.48 4.10 11.58
N VAL A 287 6.51 3.34 11.07
CA VAL A 287 5.08 3.64 11.24
C VAL A 287 4.69 3.60 12.71
N ALA A 288 5.15 2.59 13.47
CA ALA A 288 4.89 2.48 14.90
C ALA A 288 5.45 3.66 15.70
N ALA A 289 6.71 4.05 15.45
CA ALA A 289 7.37 5.17 16.12
C ALA A 289 6.65 6.51 15.85
N ASN A 290 6.15 6.70 14.63
CA ASN A 290 5.36 7.88 14.27
C ASN A 290 3.98 7.89 14.96
N ASN A 291 3.31 6.74 15.04
CA ASN A 291 2.02 6.60 15.75
C ASN A 291 2.16 6.82 17.26
N GLU A 292 3.19 6.25 17.89
CA GLU A 292 3.46 6.45 19.32
C GLU A 292 3.75 7.92 19.62
N TYR A 293 4.51 8.60 18.75
CA TYR A 293 4.76 10.03 18.88
C TYR A 293 3.49 10.87 18.81
N MET A 294 2.56 10.53 17.90
CA MET A 294 1.24 11.19 17.86
C MET A 294 0.43 10.94 19.11
N ALA A 295 0.37 9.69 19.60
CA ALA A 295 -0.38 9.35 20.81
C ALA A 295 0.15 10.12 22.04
N LEU A 296 1.48 10.22 22.18
CA LEU A 296 2.11 11.01 23.23
C LEU A 296 1.74 12.49 23.12
N ARG A 297 1.79 13.09 21.92
CA ARG A 297 1.45 14.50 21.69
C ARG A 297 -0.03 14.79 21.90
N GLN A 298 -0.91 13.88 21.49
CA GLN A 298 -2.34 13.98 21.74
C GLN A 298 -2.66 13.93 23.24
N SER A 299 -2.03 13.01 23.98
CA SER A 299 -2.18 12.92 25.44
C SER A 299 -1.69 14.18 26.16
N GLN A 300 -0.52 14.71 25.75
CA GLN A 300 -0.01 15.99 26.26
C GLN A 300 -0.96 17.15 25.96
N LEU A 301 -1.56 17.21 24.77
CA LEU A 301 -2.54 18.24 24.43
C LEU A 301 -3.79 18.11 25.28
N VAL A 302 -4.37 16.92 25.43
CA VAL A 302 -5.58 16.70 26.26
C VAL A 302 -5.31 17.16 27.69
N THR A 303 -4.16 16.79 28.26
CA THR A 303 -3.76 17.24 29.61
C THR A 303 -3.61 18.76 29.68
N ALA A 304 -2.99 19.39 28.68
CA ALA A 304 -2.85 20.84 28.62
C ALA A 304 -4.20 21.57 28.46
N LEU A 305 -5.13 21.01 27.66
CA LEU A 305 -6.48 21.53 27.48
C LEU A 305 -7.31 21.40 28.76
N GLU A 306 -7.18 20.29 29.48
CA GLU A 306 -7.83 20.09 30.79
C GLU A 306 -7.33 21.12 31.81
N GLN A 307 -6.01 21.31 31.93
CA GLN A 307 -5.43 22.33 32.80
C GLN A 307 -5.88 23.74 32.41
N ALA A 308 -5.85 24.08 31.12
CA ALA A 308 -6.30 25.38 30.62
C ALA A 308 -7.80 25.61 30.89
N THR A 309 -8.61 24.55 30.83
CA THR A 309 -10.06 24.61 31.11
C THR A 309 -10.32 24.79 32.60
N GLN A 310 -9.61 24.08 33.47
CA GLN A 310 -9.68 24.28 34.92
C GLN A 310 -9.27 25.70 35.33
N VAL A 311 -8.19 26.24 34.74
CA VAL A 311 -7.77 27.63 34.97
C VAL A 311 -8.85 28.61 34.48
N SER A 312 -9.44 28.40 33.30
CA SER A 312 -10.52 29.27 32.81
C SER A 312 -11.77 29.22 33.68
N LEU A 313 -12.12 28.05 34.22
CA LEU A 313 -13.26 27.87 35.12
C LEU A 313 -12.99 28.55 36.47
N ALA A 314 -11.79 28.40 37.03
CA ALA A 314 -11.38 29.07 38.26
C ALA A 314 -11.38 30.61 38.10
N VAL A 315 -10.88 31.13 36.98
CA VAL A 315 -10.93 32.55 36.64
C VAL A 315 -12.38 33.01 36.43
N GLY A 316 -13.22 32.23 35.76
CA GLY A 316 -14.64 32.53 35.57
C GLY A 316 -15.41 32.59 36.89
N VAL A 317 -15.19 31.62 37.79
CA VAL A 317 -15.77 31.62 39.15
C VAL A 317 -15.26 32.82 39.95
N LEU A 318 -13.96 33.15 39.86
CA LEU A 318 -13.39 34.33 40.52
C LEU A 318 -14.04 35.62 40.00
N VAL A 319 -14.24 35.75 38.69
CA VAL A 319 -14.94 36.89 38.07
C VAL A 319 -16.38 36.97 38.61
N ILE A 320 -17.11 35.86 38.65
CA ILE A 320 -18.47 35.82 39.20
C ILE A 320 -18.49 36.22 40.68
N LEU A 321 -17.54 35.74 41.49
CA LEU A 321 -17.43 36.09 42.91
C LEU A 321 -17.07 37.57 43.11
N VAL A 322 -16.19 38.13 42.27
CA VAL A 322 -15.83 39.56 42.31
C VAL A 322 -17.02 40.42 41.88
N LEU A 323 -17.76 40.02 40.85
CA LEU A 323 -18.96 40.73 40.39
C LEU A 323 -20.10 40.64 41.41
N ALA A 324 -20.36 39.45 41.96
CA ALA A 324 -21.36 39.24 43.01
C ALA A 324 -20.97 39.98 44.30
N GLY A 325 -19.70 39.95 44.68
CA GLY A 325 -19.16 40.71 45.81
C GLY A 325 -19.26 42.22 45.62
N SER A 326 -18.94 42.71 44.42
CA SER A 326 -19.06 44.13 44.05
C SER A 326 -20.53 44.60 44.02
N ALA A 327 -21.44 43.77 43.49
CA ALA A 327 -22.87 44.03 43.50
C ALA A 327 -23.45 44.05 44.92
N LEU A 328 -23.12 43.03 45.73
CA LEU A 328 -23.54 42.95 47.14
C LEU A 328 -22.98 44.13 47.96
N PHE A 329 -21.71 44.47 47.74
CA PHE A 329 -21.06 45.62 48.36
C PHE A 329 -21.75 46.93 47.95
N SER A 330 -22.04 47.14 46.67
CA SER A 330 -22.72 48.34 46.18
C SER A 330 -24.13 48.48 46.78
N VAL A 331 -24.86 47.37 46.91
CA VAL A 331 -26.20 47.36 47.52
C VAL A 331 -26.15 47.68 49.02
N LEU A 332 -25.22 47.07 49.76
CA LEU A 332 -25.14 47.21 51.22
C LEU A 332 -24.47 48.52 51.67
N SER A 333 -23.44 48.98 50.95
CA SER A 333 -22.60 50.11 51.36
C SER A 333 -23.06 51.46 50.80
N ILE A 334 -23.73 51.46 49.64
CA ILE A 334 -24.16 52.67 48.93
C ILE A 334 -25.69 52.71 48.82
N ALA A 335 -26.32 51.71 48.18
CA ALA A 335 -27.75 51.79 47.82
C ALA A 335 -28.70 51.79 49.03
N ARG A 336 -28.48 50.91 50.03
CA ARG A 336 -29.33 50.85 51.24
C ARG A 336 -29.24 52.12 52.10
N PRO A 337 -28.05 52.65 52.44
CA PRO A 337 -27.93 53.90 53.19
C PRO A 337 -28.54 55.10 52.47
N ILE A 338 -28.36 55.22 51.14
CA ILE A 338 -28.97 56.30 50.34
C ILE A 338 -30.49 56.21 50.35
N ARG A 339 -31.05 55.00 50.16
CA ARG A 339 -32.51 54.80 50.20
C ARG A 339 -33.09 55.16 51.56
N ARG A 340 -32.40 54.79 52.64
CA ARG A 340 -32.81 55.09 54.02
C ARG A 340 -32.69 56.57 54.39
N ILE A 341 -31.70 57.29 53.86
CA ILE A 341 -31.63 58.76 53.95
C ILE A 341 -32.78 59.40 53.15
N GLY A 342 -33.12 58.84 51.99
CA GLY A 342 -34.29 59.25 51.19
C GLY A 342 -35.60 59.10 51.95
N ASP A 343 -35.80 57.96 52.63
CA ASP A 343 -37.00 57.72 53.45
C ASP A 343 -37.10 58.70 54.63
N VAL A 344 -35.98 59.05 55.26
CA VAL A 344 -35.90 60.03 56.36
C VAL A 344 -36.21 61.44 55.88
N LEU A 345 -35.73 61.83 54.69
CA LEU A 345 -36.07 63.12 54.07
C LEU A 345 -37.57 63.21 53.71
N LEU A 346 -38.17 62.12 53.24
CA LEU A 346 -39.62 62.05 53.00
C LEU A 346 -40.44 62.16 54.29
N GLN A 347 -39.97 61.58 55.40
CA GLN A 347 -40.62 61.72 56.72
C GLN A 347 -40.49 63.13 57.30
N LEU A 348 -39.35 63.80 57.09
CA LEU A 348 -39.15 65.20 57.45
C LEU A 348 -40.08 66.13 56.65
N ALA A 349 -40.31 65.82 55.37
CA ALA A 349 -41.27 66.54 54.52
C ALA A 349 -42.74 66.31 54.96
N GLY A 350 -43.06 65.15 55.53
CA GLY A 350 -44.38 64.81 56.08
C GLY A 350 -44.68 65.37 57.47
N SER A 351 -43.95 66.41 57.92
CA SER A 351 -44.06 67.05 59.25
C SER A 351 -43.68 66.19 60.46
N ASN A 352 -43.03 65.03 60.28
CA ASN A 352 -42.50 64.24 61.39
C ASN A 352 -41.10 64.73 61.78
N LYS A 353 -41.04 65.78 62.61
CA LYS A 353 -39.79 66.46 63.02
C LYS A 353 -39.00 65.70 64.11
N ALA A 354 -39.53 64.59 64.63
CA ALA A 354 -38.88 63.78 65.66
C ALA A 354 -38.05 62.60 65.09
N VAL A 355 -37.91 62.49 63.76
CA VAL A 355 -37.19 61.37 63.14
C VAL A 355 -35.68 61.47 63.38
N GLU A 356 -35.09 60.37 63.85
CA GLU A 356 -33.65 60.25 64.04
C GLU A 356 -32.97 60.11 62.67
N ILE A 357 -31.90 60.86 62.43
CA ILE A 357 -31.19 60.87 61.14
C ILE A 357 -30.01 59.90 61.25
N PRO A 358 -30.09 58.72 60.63
CA PRO A 358 -29.05 57.71 60.72
C PRO A 358 -27.80 58.13 59.92
N TYR A 359 -26.66 57.49 60.20
CA TYR A 359 -25.41 57.57 59.40
C TYR A 359 -24.60 58.88 59.47
N THR A 360 -24.94 59.80 60.36
CA THR A 360 -24.25 61.10 60.54
C THR A 360 -22.78 61.01 60.97
N ALA A 361 -22.36 59.88 61.55
CA ALA A 361 -21.00 59.62 61.99
C ALA A 361 -20.10 59.04 60.88
N ARG A 362 -20.65 58.72 59.69
CA ARG A 362 -19.85 58.20 58.57
C ARG A 362 -18.99 59.29 57.97
N SER A 363 -17.76 58.95 57.55
CA SER A 363 -16.79 59.89 56.97
C SER A 363 -16.73 59.85 55.44
N ASP A 364 -17.75 59.26 54.79
CA ASP A 364 -17.88 59.13 53.34
C ASP A 364 -19.02 60.01 52.80
N GLU A 365 -19.22 59.96 51.48
CA GLU A 365 -20.19 60.77 50.74
C GLU A 365 -21.64 60.55 51.22
N VAL A 366 -21.94 59.37 51.81
CA VAL A 366 -23.22 59.06 52.45
C VAL A 366 -23.36 59.77 53.80
N GLY A 367 -22.27 59.85 54.58
CA GLY A 367 -22.22 60.61 55.82
C GLY A 367 -22.32 62.12 55.62
N ASP A 368 -21.75 62.65 54.53
CA ASP A 368 -21.91 64.06 54.13
C ASP A 368 -23.38 64.40 53.88
N ASN A 369 -24.11 63.53 53.16
CA ASN A 369 -25.56 63.67 52.95
C ASN A 369 -26.38 63.53 54.24
N ALA A 370 -26.03 62.61 55.13
CA ALA A 370 -26.71 62.47 56.43
C ALA A 370 -26.51 63.69 57.34
N ARG A 371 -25.32 64.33 57.30
CA ARG A 371 -25.07 65.60 58.01
C ARG A 371 -25.86 66.76 57.39
N ALA A 372 -25.96 66.82 56.07
CA ALA A 372 -26.79 67.81 55.39
C ALA A 372 -28.28 67.67 55.77
N ALA A 373 -28.79 66.45 55.85
CA ALA A 373 -30.16 66.17 56.32
C ALA A 373 -30.40 66.60 57.78
N ARG A 374 -29.37 66.51 58.65
CA ARG A 374 -29.43 67.01 60.04
C ARG A 374 -29.59 68.52 60.10
N THR A 375 -28.77 69.25 59.34
CA THR A 375 -28.88 70.70 59.23
C THR A 375 -30.25 71.13 58.68
N PHE A 376 -30.85 70.32 57.80
CA PHE A 376 -32.18 70.58 57.24
C PHE A 376 -33.31 70.41 58.27
N ARG A 377 -33.27 69.36 59.10
CA ARG A 377 -34.20 69.19 60.25
C ARG A 377 -34.05 70.33 61.27
N ASP A 378 -32.82 70.72 61.58
CA ASP A 378 -32.53 71.76 62.57
C ASP A 378 -32.99 73.16 62.07
N ASN A 379 -33.00 73.40 60.75
CA ASN A 379 -33.56 74.60 60.12
C ASN A 379 -35.11 74.61 60.05
N LEU A 380 -35.79 73.44 59.99
CA LEU A 380 -37.26 73.29 59.98
C LEU A 380 -37.97 73.66 61.30
N ILE A 381 -37.21 73.92 62.37
CA ILE A 381 -37.71 74.35 63.69
C ILE A 381 -37.67 75.89 63.85
N ARG A 382 -36.97 76.61 62.96
CA ARG A 382 -36.66 78.05 63.16
C ARG A 382 -37.36 79.00 62.17
N ILE A 383 -38.27 78.51 61.34
CA ILE A 383 -38.93 79.31 60.28
C ILE A 383 -40.46 79.16 60.43
N GLU A 384 -41.03 79.90 61.38
CA GLU A 384 -42.50 80.01 61.57
C GLU A 384 -42.95 81.46 61.88
N GLN A 385 -42.13 82.48 61.59
CA GLN A 385 -42.52 83.90 61.68
C GLN A 385 -41.76 84.75 60.66
N MET A 386 -42.36 84.94 59.49
CA MET A 386 -42.52 86.21 58.76
C MET A 386 -42.87 85.90 57.30
N GLU A 387 -44.13 86.12 56.99
CA GLU A 387 -44.68 86.23 55.64
C GLU A 387 -44.43 87.63 55.07
N ALA A 388 -44.50 87.67 53.74
CA ALA A 388 -44.84 88.83 52.92
C ALA A 388 -43.78 89.93 52.79
N ASP A 389 -42.93 89.82 51.78
CA ASP A 389 -43.13 90.61 50.55
C ASP A 389 -42.24 90.04 49.43
N GLN A 390 -42.84 89.47 48.39
CA GLN A 390 -43.33 90.13 47.19
C GLN A 390 -42.23 90.27 46.13
N LYS A 391 -42.46 89.54 45.01
CA LYS A 391 -41.85 89.77 43.70
C LYS A 391 -40.32 89.71 43.62
N ASP A 392 -39.79 88.49 43.66
CA ASP A 392 -38.59 88.08 42.91
C ASP A 392 -38.59 86.56 42.59
N GLN A 393 -39.79 85.97 42.45
CA GLN A 393 -39.99 84.53 42.19
C GLN A 393 -39.91 84.13 40.71
N GLU A 394 -39.38 84.99 39.85
CA GLU A 394 -39.06 84.63 38.45
C GLU A 394 -37.58 84.25 38.27
N ALA A 395 -36.66 84.76 39.11
CA ALA A 395 -35.23 84.41 39.02
C ALA A 395 -34.85 83.10 39.74
N ALA A 396 -35.44 82.83 40.92
CA ALA A 396 -35.16 81.59 41.68
C ALA A 396 -35.79 80.34 41.04
N ALA A 397 -36.96 80.48 40.41
CA ALA A 397 -37.60 79.40 39.66
C ALA A 397 -36.83 79.04 38.38
N ALA A 398 -36.12 80.00 37.76
CA ALA A 398 -35.22 79.72 36.63
C ALA A 398 -33.98 78.92 37.08
N ALA A 399 -33.34 79.29 38.19
CA ALA A 399 -32.17 78.57 38.72
C ALA A 399 -32.50 77.14 39.18
N GLN A 400 -33.64 76.95 39.84
CA GLN A 400 -34.08 75.62 40.30
C GLN A 400 -34.55 74.73 39.14
N ARG A 401 -35.27 75.30 38.15
CA ARG A 401 -35.58 74.60 36.88
C ARG A 401 -34.32 74.24 36.11
N LYS A 402 -33.32 75.14 36.07
CA LYS A 402 -32.02 74.90 35.41
C LYS A 402 -31.24 73.77 36.08
N GLN A 403 -31.22 73.72 37.41
CA GLN A 403 -30.51 72.67 38.14
C GLN A 403 -31.19 71.29 38.00
N GLU A 404 -32.52 71.25 38.02
CA GLU A 404 -33.27 70.01 37.76
C GLU A 404 -33.16 69.58 36.28
N MET A 405 -33.16 70.53 35.34
CA MET A 405 -32.85 70.27 33.93
C MET A 405 -31.45 69.66 33.75
N ILE A 406 -30.42 70.22 34.41
CA ILE A 406 -29.06 69.68 34.33
C ILE A 406 -28.99 68.26 34.90
N ARG A 407 -29.70 67.98 36.00
CA ARG A 407 -29.77 66.65 36.61
C ARG A 407 -30.49 65.64 35.71
N LEU A 408 -31.64 66.02 35.15
CA LEU A 408 -32.39 65.21 34.20
C LEU A 408 -31.60 64.99 32.90
N ALA A 409 -30.90 66.02 32.41
CA ALA A 409 -29.99 65.94 31.28
C ALA A 409 -28.84 64.97 31.53
N GLY A 410 -28.22 64.99 32.73
CA GLY A 410 -27.18 64.03 33.10
C GLY A 410 -27.70 62.58 33.20
N ALA A 411 -28.87 62.39 33.82
CA ALA A 411 -29.48 61.05 33.89
C ALA A 411 -29.91 60.53 32.50
N PHE A 412 -30.36 61.43 31.61
CA PHE A 412 -30.66 61.11 30.22
C PHE A 412 -29.39 60.78 29.43
N GLU A 413 -28.30 61.53 29.63
CA GLU A 413 -26.98 61.27 29.03
C GLU A 413 -26.45 59.90 29.42
N ASP A 414 -26.50 59.54 30.70
CA ASP A 414 -26.01 58.24 31.18
C ASP A 414 -26.84 57.08 30.62
N ALA A 415 -28.17 57.21 30.62
CA ALA A 415 -29.07 56.17 30.13
C ALA A 415 -28.94 55.97 28.61
N VAL A 416 -29.01 57.05 27.83
CA VAL A 416 -28.94 57.02 26.37
C VAL A 416 -27.52 56.72 25.89
N GLY A 417 -26.51 57.30 26.55
CA GLY A 417 -25.10 57.04 26.28
C GLY A 417 -24.72 55.58 26.54
N GLY A 418 -25.27 54.95 27.59
CA GLY A 418 -25.14 53.53 27.85
C GLY A 418 -25.72 52.66 26.72
N ILE A 419 -26.94 52.96 26.27
CA ILE A 419 -27.59 52.23 25.16
C ILE A 419 -26.79 52.38 23.87
N ILE A 420 -26.39 53.60 23.50
CA ILE A 420 -25.59 53.87 22.30
C ILE A 420 -24.28 53.10 22.34
N ASN A 421 -23.60 53.07 23.49
CA ASN A 421 -22.36 52.32 23.65
C ASN A 421 -22.59 50.81 23.50
N SER A 422 -23.66 50.26 24.08
CA SER A 422 -24.03 48.85 23.90
C SER A 422 -24.32 48.50 22.44
N VAL A 423 -25.06 49.35 21.70
CA VAL A 423 -25.35 49.14 20.28
C VAL A 423 -24.07 49.24 19.43
N SER A 424 -23.17 50.17 19.76
CA SER A 424 -21.87 50.29 19.09
C SER A 424 -21.02 49.02 19.27
N VAL A 425 -20.89 48.52 20.50
CA VAL A 425 -20.16 47.29 20.80
C VAL A 425 -20.79 46.07 20.09
N ALA A 426 -22.11 45.93 20.13
CA ALA A 426 -22.81 44.84 19.44
C ALA A 426 -22.62 44.91 17.92
N SER A 427 -22.62 46.12 17.33
CA SER A 427 -22.37 46.33 15.91
C SER A 427 -20.94 45.92 15.53
N GLN A 428 -19.94 46.27 16.37
CA GLN A 428 -18.55 45.89 16.14
C GLN A 428 -18.34 44.37 16.22
N GLN A 429 -19.05 43.71 17.14
CA GLN A 429 -19.05 42.25 17.27
C GLN A 429 -19.70 41.57 16.04
N LEU A 430 -20.83 42.11 15.56
CA LEU A 430 -21.46 41.63 14.32
C LEU A 430 -20.56 41.85 13.10
N GLU A 431 -19.85 42.97 13.03
CA GLU A 431 -18.89 43.25 11.94
C GLU A 431 -17.78 42.18 11.92
N SER A 432 -17.19 41.89 13.08
CA SER A 432 -16.16 40.86 13.21
C SER A 432 -16.70 39.46 12.86
N ALA A 433 -17.87 39.09 13.40
CA ALA A 433 -18.48 37.78 13.16
C ALA A 433 -18.84 37.58 11.69
N ALA A 434 -19.40 38.60 11.04
CA ALA A 434 -19.70 38.59 9.61
C ALA A 434 -18.43 38.48 8.75
N GLY A 435 -17.35 39.18 9.13
CA GLY A 435 -16.06 39.05 8.46
C GLY A 435 -15.48 37.63 8.54
N THR A 436 -15.52 37.01 9.73
CA THR A 436 -15.10 35.61 9.90
C THR A 436 -15.97 34.65 9.08
N LEU A 437 -17.30 34.80 9.12
CA LEU A 437 -18.21 33.96 8.34
C LEU A 437 -17.97 34.09 6.83
N SER A 438 -17.70 35.29 6.33
CA SER A 438 -17.35 35.50 4.92
C SER A 438 -16.06 34.78 4.54
N GLY A 439 -15.01 34.87 5.37
CA GLY A 439 -13.76 34.16 5.13
C GLY A 439 -13.92 32.63 5.16
N THR A 440 -14.68 32.10 6.12
CA THR A 440 -14.99 30.65 6.18
C THR A 440 -15.82 30.19 4.99
N ALA A 441 -16.76 31.02 4.50
CA ALA A 441 -17.54 30.72 3.31
C ALA A 441 -16.64 30.65 2.06
N GLU A 442 -15.75 31.62 1.84
CA GLU A 442 -14.80 31.60 0.72
C GLU A 442 -13.87 30.37 0.78
N GLU A 443 -13.34 30.04 1.96
CA GLU A 443 -12.50 28.85 2.13
C GLU A 443 -13.29 27.55 1.85
N THR A 444 -14.54 27.47 2.30
CA THR A 444 -15.42 26.32 2.03
C THR A 444 -15.72 26.17 0.55
N GLU A 445 -15.94 27.27 -0.17
CA GLU A 445 -16.17 27.28 -1.62
C GLU A 445 -14.94 26.78 -2.38
N GLN A 446 -13.74 27.26 -2.00
CA GLN A 446 -12.48 26.80 -2.59
C GLN A 446 -12.21 25.31 -2.33
N LEU A 447 -12.38 24.85 -1.08
CA LEU A 447 -12.24 23.44 -0.71
C LEU A 447 -13.25 22.56 -1.46
N SER A 448 -14.49 23.03 -1.58
CA SER A 448 -15.54 22.32 -2.32
C SER A 448 -15.19 22.15 -3.80
N GLY A 449 -14.62 23.19 -4.43
CA GLY A 449 -14.12 23.11 -5.80
C GLY A 449 -13.00 22.08 -5.98
N MET A 450 -12.05 22.03 -5.05
CA MET A 450 -10.97 21.02 -5.09
C MET A 450 -11.50 19.60 -4.91
N VAL A 451 -12.47 19.39 -4.01
CA VAL A 451 -13.11 18.08 -3.79
C VAL A 451 -13.94 17.65 -5.01
N ALA A 452 -14.61 18.59 -5.68
CA ALA A 452 -15.33 18.31 -6.92
C ALA A 452 -14.38 17.82 -8.02
N ALA A 453 -13.28 18.54 -8.26
CA ALA A 453 -12.28 18.15 -9.24
C ALA A 453 -11.65 16.78 -8.93
N ALA A 454 -11.31 16.52 -7.67
CA ALA A 454 -10.80 15.22 -7.24
C ALA A 454 -11.83 14.08 -7.43
N SER A 455 -13.13 14.37 -7.25
CA SER A 455 -14.20 13.40 -7.47
C SER A 455 -14.41 13.08 -8.95
N GLU A 456 -14.28 14.09 -9.83
CA GLU A 456 -14.30 13.89 -11.29
C GLU A 456 -13.11 13.04 -11.76
N GLU A 457 -11.90 13.33 -11.26
CA GLU A 457 -10.71 12.53 -11.54
C GLU A 457 -10.86 11.09 -11.04
N ALA A 458 -11.37 10.90 -9.82
CA ALA A 458 -11.68 9.59 -9.27
C ALA A 458 -12.70 8.84 -10.15
N SER A 459 -13.75 9.51 -10.62
CA SER A 459 -14.75 8.91 -11.52
C SER A 459 -14.12 8.46 -12.84
N ALA A 460 -13.20 9.24 -13.41
CA ALA A 460 -12.49 8.87 -14.64
C ALA A 460 -11.60 7.63 -14.42
N ASN A 461 -10.87 7.59 -13.30
CA ASN A 461 -10.03 6.46 -12.92
C ASN A 461 -10.85 5.18 -12.70
N VAL A 462 -11.98 5.29 -12.01
CA VAL A 462 -12.91 4.16 -11.82
C VAL A 462 -13.48 3.68 -13.16
N GLY A 463 -13.77 4.60 -14.09
CA GLY A 463 -14.16 4.24 -15.47
C GLY A 463 -13.09 3.43 -16.20
N ALA A 464 -11.81 3.80 -16.08
CA ALA A 464 -10.70 3.04 -16.65
C ALA A 464 -10.59 1.62 -16.05
N VAL A 465 -10.81 1.49 -14.73
CA VAL A 465 -10.83 0.18 -14.07
C VAL A 465 -12.01 -0.67 -14.55
N ALA A 466 -13.17 -0.08 -14.82
CA ALA A 466 -14.33 -0.78 -15.37
C ALA A 466 -14.02 -1.39 -16.74
N SER A 467 -13.43 -0.59 -17.65
CA SER A 467 -13.00 -1.08 -18.96
C SER A 467 -11.98 -2.21 -18.85
N ALA A 468 -11.02 -2.11 -17.94
CA ALA A 468 -10.04 -3.17 -17.70
C ALA A 468 -10.69 -4.46 -17.15
N ALA A 469 -11.72 -4.34 -16.30
CA ALA A 469 -12.48 -5.47 -15.80
C ALA A 469 -13.31 -6.16 -16.91
N GLU A 470 -13.87 -5.39 -17.86
CA GLU A 470 -14.54 -5.94 -19.04
C GLU A 470 -13.57 -6.71 -19.95
N GLU A 471 -12.39 -6.14 -20.23
CA GLU A 471 -11.32 -6.83 -20.99
C GLU A 471 -10.86 -8.11 -20.28
N MET A 472 -10.69 -8.05 -18.96
CA MET A 472 -10.33 -9.23 -18.15
C MET A 472 -11.42 -10.31 -18.25
N SER A 473 -12.70 -9.92 -18.17
CA SER A 473 -13.82 -10.86 -18.28
C SER A 473 -13.83 -11.56 -19.64
N ALA A 474 -13.60 -10.83 -20.74
CA ALA A 474 -13.46 -11.41 -22.06
C ALA A 474 -12.27 -12.38 -22.16
N SER A 475 -11.13 -12.02 -21.57
CA SER A 475 -9.93 -12.87 -21.52
C SER A 475 -10.19 -14.17 -20.75
N VAL A 476 -10.84 -14.09 -19.59
CA VAL A 476 -11.20 -15.25 -18.76
C VAL A 476 -12.12 -16.22 -19.54
N VAL A 477 -13.10 -15.70 -20.27
CA VAL A 477 -13.99 -16.52 -21.11
C VAL A 477 -13.22 -17.24 -22.21
N GLU A 478 -12.31 -16.56 -22.90
CA GLU A 478 -11.50 -17.18 -23.97
C GLU A 478 -10.51 -18.22 -23.42
N ILE A 479 -9.88 -17.94 -22.27
CA ILE A 479 -9.02 -18.92 -21.59
C ILE A 479 -9.83 -20.15 -21.20
N GLY A 480 -11.05 -19.98 -20.66
CA GLY A 480 -11.94 -21.08 -20.33
C GLY A 480 -12.26 -21.95 -21.55
N ARG A 481 -12.54 -21.32 -22.70
CA ARG A 481 -12.76 -22.02 -23.98
C ARG A 481 -11.53 -22.83 -24.41
N GLN A 482 -10.33 -22.23 -24.35
CA GLN A 482 -9.07 -22.90 -24.73
C GLN A 482 -8.71 -24.07 -23.81
N VAL A 483 -8.97 -23.95 -22.51
CA VAL A 483 -8.74 -25.01 -21.53
C VAL A 483 -9.69 -26.20 -21.78
N HIS A 484 -10.97 -25.92 -22.08
CA HIS A 484 -11.93 -26.97 -22.44
C HIS A 484 -11.51 -27.70 -23.73
N ASP A 485 -11.08 -26.96 -24.76
CA ASP A 485 -10.54 -27.55 -25.99
C ASP A 485 -9.29 -28.41 -25.72
N SER A 486 -8.40 -27.96 -24.84
CA SER A 486 -7.20 -28.71 -24.45
C SER A 486 -7.54 -30.03 -23.74
N SER A 487 -8.52 -30.01 -22.84
CA SER A 487 -9.02 -31.22 -22.18
C SER A 487 -9.61 -32.22 -23.18
N ARG A 488 -10.40 -31.74 -24.16
CA ARG A 488 -10.95 -32.57 -25.23
C ARG A 488 -9.86 -33.22 -26.08
N ILE A 489 -8.85 -32.45 -26.49
CA ILE A 489 -7.71 -32.94 -27.29
C ILE A 489 -6.89 -33.97 -26.50
N ALA A 490 -6.63 -33.72 -25.22
CA ALA A 490 -5.95 -34.67 -24.35
C ALA A 490 -6.73 -36.00 -24.27
N GLY A 491 -8.06 -35.94 -24.09
CA GLY A 491 -8.91 -37.12 -24.09
C GLY A 491 -8.91 -37.90 -25.41
N GLU A 492 -8.84 -37.22 -26.56
CA GLU A 492 -8.64 -37.87 -27.87
C GLU A 492 -7.27 -38.55 -27.97
N ALA A 493 -6.22 -37.89 -27.49
CA ALA A 493 -4.87 -38.42 -27.54
C ALA A 493 -4.69 -39.66 -26.64
N VAL A 494 -5.35 -39.72 -25.47
CA VAL A 494 -5.39 -40.93 -24.63
C VAL A 494 -6.01 -42.10 -25.41
N ARG A 495 -7.18 -41.90 -26.04
CA ARG A 495 -7.83 -42.95 -26.85
C ARG A 495 -6.95 -43.41 -28.02
N GLN A 496 -6.17 -42.50 -28.61
CA GLN A 496 -5.25 -42.83 -29.69
C GLN A 496 -4.06 -43.66 -29.19
N ALA A 497 -3.52 -43.34 -28.00
CA ALA A 497 -2.48 -44.12 -27.35
C ALA A 497 -2.96 -45.55 -27.04
N GLU A 498 -4.16 -45.69 -26.45
CA GLU A 498 -4.79 -47.00 -26.18
C GLU A 498 -4.96 -47.85 -27.45
N ARG A 499 -5.43 -47.24 -28.55
CA ARG A 499 -5.52 -47.92 -29.85
C ARG A 499 -4.17 -48.37 -30.39
N THR A 500 -3.12 -47.58 -30.16
CA THR A 500 -1.77 -47.89 -30.62
C THR A 500 -1.18 -49.03 -29.78
N ASP A 501 -1.39 -49.01 -28.46
CA ASP A 501 -1.01 -50.10 -27.55
C ASP A 501 -1.63 -51.44 -27.98
N LEU A 502 -2.93 -51.45 -28.32
CA LEU A 502 -3.60 -52.65 -28.82
C LEU A 502 -2.96 -53.20 -30.11
N ARG A 503 -2.65 -52.34 -31.08
CA ARG A 503 -2.03 -52.76 -32.36
C ARG A 503 -0.61 -53.28 -32.18
N ILE A 504 0.17 -52.68 -31.28
CA ILE A 504 1.53 -53.12 -31.01
C ILE A 504 1.52 -54.46 -30.24
N ASN A 505 0.58 -54.67 -29.33
CA ASN A 505 0.38 -55.96 -28.69
C ASN A 505 0.01 -57.07 -29.71
N GLU A 506 -0.76 -56.76 -30.76
CA GLU A 506 -1.02 -57.71 -31.86
C GLU A 506 0.25 -58.03 -32.66
N LEU A 507 1.10 -57.03 -32.91
CA LEU A 507 2.42 -57.21 -33.54
C LEU A 507 3.33 -58.11 -32.69
N LEU A 508 3.36 -57.90 -31.37
CA LEU A 508 4.15 -58.72 -30.45
C LEU A 508 3.71 -60.21 -30.51
N LYS A 509 2.40 -60.46 -30.52
CA LYS A 509 1.84 -61.81 -30.70
C LYS A 509 2.20 -62.40 -32.07
N ALA A 510 2.19 -61.59 -33.13
CA ALA A 510 2.57 -62.04 -34.46
C ALA A 510 4.07 -62.42 -34.53
N ALA A 511 4.95 -61.60 -33.96
CA ALA A 511 6.38 -61.88 -33.87
C ALA A 511 6.66 -63.16 -33.06
N GLY A 512 5.93 -63.39 -31.96
CA GLY A 512 5.97 -64.64 -31.20
C GLY A 512 5.67 -65.88 -32.06
N ARG A 513 4.58 -65.84 -32.83
CA ARG A 513 4.23 -66.94 -33.75
C ARG A 513 5.30 -67.18 -34.83
N ILE A 514 5.92 -66.12 -35.34
CA ILE A 514 7.03 -66.25 -36.30
C ILE A 514 8.23 -66.92 -35.62
N GLY A 515 8.57 -66.53 -34.40
CA GLY A 515 9.62 -67.17 -33.61
C GLY A 515 9.39 -68.67 -33.41
N ASP A 516 8.15 -69.08 -33.15
CA ASP A 516 7.79 -70.51 -33.03
C ASP A 516 7.97 -71.27 -34.36
N VAL A 517 7.62 -70.64 -35.49
CA VAL A 517 7.84 -71.22 -36.83
C VAL A 517 9.33 -71.35 -37.14
N VAL A 518 10.13 -70.34 -36.80
CA VAL A 518 11.59 -70.37 -37.01
C VAL A 518 12.22 -71.53 -36.21
N LYS A 519 11.84 -71.70 -34.93
CA LYS A 519 12.29 -72.84 -34.11
C LYS A 519 11.96 -74.19 -34.73
N LEU A 520 10.76 -74.33 -35.30
CA LEU A 520 10.35 -75.54 -36.01
C LEU A 520 11.23 -75.80 -37.25
N ILE A 521 11.53 -74.76 -38.04
CA ILE A 521 12.40 -74.88 -39.22
C ILE A 521 13.83 -75.26 -38.80
N THR A 522 14.37 -74.66 -37.73
CA THR A 522 15.68 -75.05 -37.18
C THR A 522 15.71 -76.53 -36.81
N ALA A 523 14.68 -77.02 -36.11
CA ALA A 523 14.57 -78.44 -35.75
C ALA A 523 14.49 -79.36 -36.99
N ILE A 524 13.76 -78.96 -38.03
CA ILE A 524 13.70 -79.69 -39.30
C ILE A 524 15.07 -79.71 -39.99
N ALA A 525 15.79 -78.58 -39.99
CA ALA A 525 17.13 -78.48 -40.58
C ALA A 525 18.14 -79.37 -39.83
N GLU A 526 18.11 -79.39 -38.50
CA GLU A 526 18.94 -80.30 -37.69
C GLU A 526 18.62 -81.78 -37.96
N GLN A 527 17.33 -82.13 -38.02
CA GLN A 527 16.89 -83.49 -38.33
C GLN A 527 17.32 -83.91 -39.75
N THR A 528 17.23 -82.99 -40.72
CA THR A 528 17.65 -83.20 -42.11
C THR A 528 19.17 -83.38 -42.19
N ASN A 529 19.93 -82.61 -41.42
CA ASN A 529 21.39 -82.76 -41.31
C ASN A 529 21.79 -84.12 -40.73
N LEU A 530 21.07 -84.61 -39.70
CA LEU A 530 21.26 -85.96 -39.15
C LEU A 530 20.93 -87.06 -40.15
N LEU A 531 19.82 -86.94 -40.89
CA LEU A 531 19.44 -87.87 -41.95
C LEU A 531 20.48 -87.92 -43.07
N ALA A 532 20.94 -86.74 -43.52
CA ALA A 532 21.98 -86.61 -44.54
C ALA A 532 23.30 -87.22 -44.07
N LEU A 533 23.68 -87.02 -42.80
CA LEU A 533 24.87 -87.64 -42.22
C LEU A 533 24.78 -89.17 -42.22
N ASN A 534 23.65 -89.74 -41.81
CA ASN A 534 23.43 -91.18 -41.87
C ASN A 534 23.51 -91.71 -43.31
N ALA A 535 22.97 -90.98 -44.27
CA ALA A 535 23.08 -91.33 -45.69
C ALA A 535 24.53 -91.24 -46.20
N THR A 536 25.33 -90.26 -45.76
CA THR A 536 26.76 -90.18 -46.09
C THR A 536 27.54 -91.37 -45.53
N ILE A 537 27.22 -91.81 -44.30
CA ILE A 537 27.84 -92.99 -43.68
C ILE A 537 27.53 -94.25 -44.49
N GLU A 538 26.27 -94.47 -44.86
CA GLU A 538 25.88 -95.67 -45.60
C GLU A 538 26.40 -95.66 -47.05
N ALA A 539 26.49 -94.49 -47.66
CA ALA A 539 27.13 -94.31 -48.97
C ALA A 539 28.64 -94.61 -48.92
N ALA A 540 29.33 -94.21 -47.84
CA ALA A 540 30.74 -94.58 -47.63
C ALA A 540 30.91 -96.10 -47.41
N ARG A 541 29.93 -96.74 -46.76
CA ARG A 541 29.92 -98.19 -46.51
C ARG A 541 29.74 -99.02 -47.79
N ALA A 542 29.06 -98.47 -48.80
CA ALA A 542 28.87 -99.09 -50.11
C ALA A 542 30.09 -98.96 -51.05
N GLY A 543 31.16 -98.27 -50.65
CA GLY A 543 32.39 -98.12 -51.42
C GLY A 543 32.19 -97.41 -52.77
N GLU A 544 32.84 -97.89 -53.84
CA GLU A 544 32.77 -97.33 -55.20
C GLU A 544 31.32 -97.20 -55.74
N SER A 545 30.42 -98.11 -55.37
CA SER A 545 29.02 -98.08 -55.83
C SER A 545 28.17 -96.98 -55.17
N GLY A 546 28.61 -96.45 -54.03
CA GLY A 546 27.89 -95.41 -53.27
C GLY A 546 28.30 -93.97 -53.62
N ARG A 547 29.25 -93.78 -54.53
CA ARG A 547 29.91 -92.47 -54.77
C ARG A 547 28.93 -91.36 -55.16
N GLY A 548 27.97 -91.64 -56.04
CA GLY A 548 26.93 -90.66 -56.44
C GLY A 548 25.98 -90.31 -55.29
N PHE A 549 25.63 -91.30 -54.46
CA PHE A 549 24.79 -91.10 -53.27
C PHE A 549 25.51 -90.28 -52.18
N ALA A 550 26.82 -90.50 -52.02
CA ALA A 550 27.64 -89.75 -51.08
C ALA A 550 27.70 -88.26 -51.41
N VAL A 551 27.77 -87.89 -52.70
CA VAL A 551 27.75 -86.49 -53.15
C VAL A 551 26.42 -85.83 -52.81
N VAL A 552 25.30 -86.47 -53.15
CA VAL A 552 23.96 -85.93 -52.84
C VAL A 552 23.76 -85.79 -51.33
N ALA A 553 24.16 -86.79 -50.53
CA ALA A 553 24.07 -86.72 -49.08
C ALA A 553 24.91 -85.57 -48.50
N SER A 554 26.12 -85.34 -49.04
CA SER A 554 26.96 -84.20 -48.64
C SER A 554 26.33 -82.84 -49.00
N GLU A 555 25.69 -82.74 -50.17
CA GLU A 555 25.02 -81.52 -50.63
C GLU A 555 23.81 -81.20 -49.75
N VAL A 556 22.97 -82.20 -49.44
CA VAL A 556 21.83 -82.06 -48.52
C VAL A 556 22.31 -81.68 -47.12
N LYS A 557 23.41 -82.27 -46.65
CA LYS A 557 24.01 -81.92 -45.36
C LYS A 557 24.46 -80.45 -45.32
N ALA A 558 25.11 -79.97 -46.38
CA ALA A 558 25.55 -78.58 -46.51
C ALA A 558 24.36 -77.61 -46.55
N LEU A 559 23.30 -77.96 -47.30
CA LEU A 559 22.07 -77.16 -47.39
C LEU A 559 21.33 -77.10 -46.05
N ALA A 560 21.26 -78.22 -45.32
CA ALA A 560 20.66 -78.27 -43.99
C ALA A 560 21.43 -77.39 -42.99
N ALA A 561 22.77 -77.43 -43.00
CA ALA A 561 23.61 -76.56 -42.17
C ALA A 561 23.48 -75.07 -42.56
N GLN A 562 23.34 -74.77 -43.84
CA GLN A 562 23.05 -73.41 -44.31
C GLN A 562 21.66 -72.94 -43.85
N THR A 563 20.66 -73.81 -43.91
CA THR A 563 19.30 -73.52 -43.44
C THR A 563 19.29 -73.24 -41.94
N ALA A 564 19.96 -74.06 -41.14
CA ALA A 564 20.07 -73.86 -39.69
C ALA A 564 20.70 -72.49 -39.33
N ARG A 565 21.80 -72.12 -40.00
CA ARG A 565 22.42 -70.80 -39.82
C ARG A 565 21.50 -69.65 -40.22
N ALA A 566 20.80 -69.77 -41.34
CA ALA A 566 19.84 -68.76 -41.77
C ALA A 566 18.67 -68.62 -40.78
N THR A 567 18.18 -69.72 -40.23
CA THR A 567 17.14 -69.67 -39.19
C THR A 567 17.63 -69.08 -37.87
N ASP A 568 18.90 -69.28 -37.49
CA ASP A 568 19.47 -68.64 -36.30
C ASP A 568 19.57 -67.12 -36.47
N GLU A 569 20.01 -66.65 -37.64
CA GLU A 569 20.02 -65.21 -37.97
C GLU A 569 18.62 -64.59 -37.95
N ILE A 570 17.62 -65.28 -38.54
CA ILE A 570 16.22 -64.84 -38.48
C ILE A 570 15.72 -64.86 -37.03
N GLY A 571 16.08 -65.88 -36.24
CA GLY A 571 15.73 -65.97 -34.84
C GLY A 571 16.23 -64.77 -34.03
N ALA A 572 17.48 -64.35 -34.25
CA ALA A 572 18.04 -63.14 -33.66
C ALA A 572 17.26 -61.89 -34.08
N GLN A 573 16.93 -61.72 -35.36
CA GLN A 573 16.12 -60.57 -35.81
C GLN A 573 14.71 -60.55 -35.21
N ILE A 574 14.08 -61.71 -35.01
CA ILE A 574 12.77 -61.78 -34.35
C ILE A 574 12.87 -61.39 -32.88
N ALA A 575 13.93 -61.79 -32.18
CA ALA A 575 14.17 -61.38 -30.79
C ALA A 575 14.41 -59.86 -30.67
N ASP A 576 15.20 -59.29 -31.58
CA ASP A 576 15.41 -57.84 -31.64
C ASP A 576 14.10 -57.09 -31.93
N MET A 577 13.29 -57.59 -32.87
CA MET A 577 11.96 -57.04 -33.15
C MET A 577 11.04 -57.10 -31.92
N GLN A 578 11.02 -58.22 -31.19
CA GLN A 578 10.22 -58.36 -29.98
C GLN A 578 10.64 -57.33 -28.92
N THR A 579 11.95 -57.21 -28.68
CA THR A 579 12.51 -56.25 -27.71
C THR A 579 12.13 -54.81 -28.08
N ALA A 580 12.35 -54.40 -29.34
CA ALA A 580 11.97 -53.06 -29.81
C ALA A 580 10.46 -52.79 -29.72
N THR A 581 9.64 -53.84 -29.89
CA THR A 581 8.18 -53.76 -29.77
C THR A 581 7.78 -53.58 -28.30
N GLU A 582 8.41 -54.30 -27.35
CA GLU A 582 8.19 -54.14 -25.91
C GLU A 582 8.58 -52.74 -25.42
N ASP A 583 9.74 -52.24 -25.85
CA ASP A 583 10.18 -50.87 -25.55
C ASP A 583 9.17 -49.83 -26.06
N SER A 584 8.63 -50.05 -27.27
CA SER A 584 7.59 -49.18 -27.85
C SER A 584 6.30 -49.18 -27.03
N VAL A 585 5.88 -50.34 -26.50
CA VAL A 585 4.73 -50.44 -25.58
C VAL A 585 5.00 -49.64 -24.29
N GLY A 586 6.21 -49.75 -23.73
CA GLY A 586 6.62 -48.98 -22.56
C GLY A 586 6.50 -47.48 -22.79
N ALA A 587 7.06 -46.98 -23.89
CA ALA A 587 7.00 -45.57 -24.25
C ALA A 587 5.56 -45.07 -24.46
N ILE A 588 4.69 -45.86 -25.10
CA ILE A 588 3.27 -45.48 -25.29
C ILE A 588 2.52 -45.37 -23.96
N LYS A 589 2.81 -46.25 -22.99
CA LYS A 589 2.21 -46.16 -21.65
C LYS A 589 2.65 -44.91 -20.89
N GLU A 590 3.92 -44.54 -20.99
CA GLU A 590 4.42 -43.28 -20.41
C GLU A 590 3.76 -42.05 -21.06
N ILE A 591 3.62 -42.07 -22.39
CA ILE A 591 2.90 -41.02 -23.13
C ILE A 591 1.44 -40.93 -22.65
N GLY A 592 0.74 -42.07 -22.55
CA GLY A 592 -0.64 -42.11 -22.06
C GLY A 592 -0.79 -41.56 -20.65
N THR A 593 0.14 -41.91 -19.75
CA THR A 593 0.18 -41.38 -18.37
C THR A 593 0.39 -39.85 -18.36
N THR A 594 1.31 -39.36 -19.19
CA THR A 594 1.60 -37.92 -19.31
C THR A 594 0.40 -37.15 -19.83
N ILE A 595 -0.29 -37.66 -20.85
CA ILE A 595 -1.50 -37.04 -21.41
C ILE A 595 -2.66 -37.06 -20.40
N SER A 596 -2.84 -38.15 -19.65
CA SER A 596 -3.84 -38.20 -18.58
C SER A 596 -3.60 -37.10 -17.55
N ARG A 597 -2.34 -36.89 -17.15
CA ARG A 597 -1.97 -35.82 -16.22
C ARG A 597 -2.24 -34.42 -16.81
N ILE A 598 -2.07 -34.22 -18.11
CA ILE A 598 -2.47 -32.97 -18.80
C ILE A 598 -3.98 -32.75 -18.72
N SER A 599 -4.79 -33.81 -18.87
CA SER A 599 -6.24 -33.73 -18.74
C SER A 599 -6.68 -33.32 -17.33
N ASP A 600 -6.04 -33.89 -16.29
CA ASP A 600 -6.33 -33.54 -14.89
C ASP A 600 -5.96 -32.08 -14.56
N ILE A 601 -4.81 -31.62 -15.05
CA ILE A 601 -4.37 -30.23 -14.91
C ILE A 601 -5.36 -29.29 -15.62
N SER A 602 -5.79 -29.63 -16.84
CA SER A 602 -6.76 -28.82 -17.59
C SER A 602 -8.10 -28.69 -16.84
N THR A 603 -8.55 -29.78 -16.21
CA THR A 603 -9.77 -29.77 -15.38
C THR A 603 -9.62 -28.86 -14.16
N THR A 604 -8.46 -28.89 -13.52
CA THR A 604 -8.15 -28.01 -12.37
C THR A 604 -8.11 -26.54 -12.80
N ILE A 605 -7.47 -26.23 -13.92
CA ILE A 605 -7.43 -24.87 -14.47
C ILE A 605 -8.83 -24.38 -14.81
N ALA A 606 -9.69 -25.23 -15.39
CA ALA A 606 -11.06 -24.85 -15.73
C ALA A 606 -11.84 -24.38 -14.48
N ALA A 607 -11.71 -25.10 -13.36
CA ALA A 607 -12.33 -24.70 -12.10
C ALA A 607 -11.81 -23.34 -11.59
N THR A 608 -10.50 -23.12 -11.64
CA THR A 608 -9.90 -21.83 -11.25
C THR A 608 -10.36 -20.68 -12.17
N ILE A 609 -10.54 -20.94 -13.46
CA ILE A 609 -11.03 -19.94 -14.42
C ILE A 609 -12.49 -19.57 -14.17
N GLU A 610 -13.35 -20.51 -13.80
CA GLU A 610 -14.73 -20.20 -13.38
C GLU A 610 -14.74 -19.29 -12.13
N GLU A 611 -13.90 -19.59 -11.15
CA GLU A 611 -13.79 -18.80 -9.91
C GLU A 611 -13.23 -17.40 -10.19
N GLN A 612 -12.22 -17.30 -11.06
CA GLN A 612 -11.67 -16.02 -11.52
C GLN A 612 -12.69 -15.20 -12.32
N GLY A 613 -13.55 -15.85 -13.10
CA GLY A 613 -14.67 -15.22 -13.79
C GLY A 613 -15.67 -14.60 -12.82
N ALA A 614 -16.04 -15.32 -11.76
CA ALA A 614 -16.91 -14.80 -10.71
C ALA A 614 -16.29 -13.59 -9.99
N ALA A 615 -15.00 -13.67 -9.61
CA ALA A 615 -14.29 -12.57 -8.97
C ALA A 615 -14.21 -11.32 -9.87
N THR A 616 -13.97 -11.51 -11.17
CA THR A 616 -13.91 -10.39 -12.14
C THR A 616 -15.27 -9.71 -12.29
N ALA A 617 -16.36 -10.49 -12.31
CA ALA A 617 -17.71 -9.95 -12.34
C ALA A 617 -18.07 -9.17 -11.05
N GLU A 618 -17.59 -9.62 -9.90
CA GLU A 618 -17.75 -8.92 -8.63
C GLU A 618 -16.97 -7.60 -8.60
N ILE A 619 -15.73 -7.59 -9.11
CA ILE A 619 -14.93 -6.37 -9.27
C ILE A 619 -15.67 -5.36 -10.16
N ALA A 620 -16.17 -5.78 -11.33
CA ALA A 620 -16.91 -4.90 -12.23
C ALA A 620 -18.13 -4.27 -11.55
N ARG A 621 -18.86 -5.06 -10.74
CA ARG A 621 -20.00 -4.57 -9.96
C ARG A 621 -19.58 -3.54 -8.91
N ASN A 622 -18.55 -3.82 -8.12
CA ASN A 622 -18.05 -2.92 -7.08
C ASN A 622 -17.50 -1.60 -7.66
N VAL A 623 -16.85 -1.67 -8.83
CA VAL A 623 -16.35 -0.52 -9.57
C VAL A 623 -17.51 0.36 -10.06
N SER A 624 -18.58 -0.25 -10.58
CA SER A 624 -19.79 0.49 -10.99
C SER A 624 -20.45 1.22 -9.82
N GLU A 625 -20.51 0.58 -8.64
CA GLU A 625 -21.03 1.20 -7.42
C GLU A 625 -20.14 2.35 -6.93
N ALA A 626 -18.81 2.16 -6.96
CA ALA A 626 -17.86 3.21 -6.63
C ALA A 626 -17.99 4.42 -7.57
N ALA A 627 -18.16 4.21 -8.88
CA ALA A 627 -18.37 5.28 -9.86
C ALA A 627 -19.64 6.10 -9.56
N LYS A 628 -20.72 5.41 -9.17
CA LYS A 628 -21.94 6.08 -8.74
C LYS A 628 -21.70 6.91 -7.48
N GLY A 629 -20.94 6.38 -6.53
CA GLY A 629 -20.55 7.10 -5.30
C GLY A 629 -19.73 8.37 -5.58
N THR A 630 -18.77 8.32 -6.53
CA THR A 630 -17.98 9.51 -6.89
C THR A 630 -18.82 10.60 -7.53
N VAL A 631 -19.78 10.23 -8.38
CA VAL A 631 -20.75 11.18 -8.97
C VAL A 631 -21.64 11.80 -7.89
N GLU A 632 -22.10 11.01 -6.92
CA GLU A 632 -22.92 11.52 -5.82
C GLU A 632 -22.15 12.49 -4.94
N VAL A 633 -20.89 12.20 -4.60
CA VAL A 633 -20.01 13.12 -3.85
C VAL A 633 -19.82 14.44 -4.59
N ALA A 634 -19.59 14.39 -5.91
CA ALA A 634 -19.46 15.58 -6.74
C ALA A 634 -20.73 16.45 -6.72
N ASP A 635 -21.92 15.84 -6.78
CA ASP A 635 -23.19 16.58 -6.67
C ASP A 635 -23.38 17.19 -5.27
N LYS A 636 -23.11 16.42 -4.20
CA LYS A 636 -23.23 16.91 -2.82
C LYS A 636 -22.27 18.06 -2.53
N ILE A 637 -21.04 18.00 -3.05
CA ILE A 637 -20.07 19.08 -2.82
C ILE A 637 -20.41 20.34 -3.62
N ALA A 638 -21.04 20.21 -4.78
CA ALA A 638 -21.61 21.35 -5.51
C ALA A 638 -22.69 22.06 -4.67
N GLN A 639 -23.53 21.30 -3.97
CA GLN A 639 -24.54 21.87 -3.06
C GLN A 639 -23.91 22.57 -1.85
N VAL A 640 -22.83 22.01 -1.29
CA VAL A 640 -22.06 22.65 -0.20
C VAL A 640 -21.43 23.96 -0.67
N SER A 641 -20.82 23.97 -1.85
CA SER A 641 -20.28 25.18 -2.49
C SER A 641 -21.36 26.27 -2.63
N HIS A 642 -22.54 25.90 -3.12
CA HIS A 642 -23.66 26.83 -3.22
C HIS A 642 -24.12 27.38 -1.85
N GLY A 643 -24.20 26.52 -0.83
CA GLY A 643 -24.54 26.92 0.54
C GLY A 643 -23.49 27.86 1.17
N ALA A 644 -22.22 27.64 0.86
CA ALA A 644 -21.13 28.54 1.27
C ALA A 644 -21.28 29.92 0.60
N GLY A 645 -21.53 29.97 -0.71
CA GLY A 645 -21.78 31.22 -1.42
C GLY A 645 -22.99 32.01 -0.89
N ALA A 646 -24.07 31.31 -0.52
CA ALA A 646 -25.22 31.93 0.14
C ALA A 646 -24.87 32.49 1.53
N THR A 647 -24.04 31.77 2.29
CA THR A 647 -23.53 32.22 3.60
C THR A 647 -22.64 33.45 3.48
N GLY A 648 -21.75 33.49 2.47
CA GLY A 648 -20.90 34.66 2.18
C GLY A 648 -21.73 35.90 1.81
N SER A 649 -22.76 35.71 0.97
CA SER A 649 -23.70 36.78 0.60
C SER A 649 -24.47 37.32 1.81
N ALA A 650 -25.01 36.43 2.65
CA ALA A 650 -25.71 36.81 3.88
C ALA A 650 -24.79 37.53 4.87
N SER A 651 -23.55 37.06 5.01
CA SER A 651 -22.53 37.67 5.87
C SER A 651 -22.17 39.08 5.39
N THR A 652 -22.04 39.28 4.08
CA THR A 652 -21.81 40.62 3.50
C THR A 652 -22.96 41.58 3.80
N GLN A 653 -24.20 41.10 3.78
CA GLN A 653 -25.37 41.90 4.14
C GLN A 653 -25.42 42.24 5.64
N VAL A 654 -25.06 41.29 6.52
CA VAL A 654 -24.92 41.53 7.96
C VAL A 654 -23.80 42.54 8.24
N LEU A 655 -22.67 42.41 7.56
CA LEU A 655 -21.53 43.34 7.64
C LEU A 655 -21.96 44.77 7.30
N ALA A 656 -22.69 44.94 6.19
CA ALA A 656 -23.21 46.24 5.77
C ALA A 656 -24.19 46.82 6.79
N SER A 657 -25.09 45.99 7.33
CA SER A 657 -26.07 46.39 8.35
C SER A 657 -25.40 46.81 9.66
N ALA A 658 -24.39 46.06 10.10
CA ALA A 658 -23.59 46.36 11.29
C ALA A 658 -22.82 47.69 11.15
N ARG A 659 -22.22 47.94 9.98
CA ARG A 659 -21.54 49.22 9.69
C ARG A 659 -22.51 50.40 9.67
N SER A 660 -23.70 50.21 9.10
CA SER A 660 -24.76 51.23 9.11
C SER A 660 -25.21 51.53 10.54
N LEU A 661 -25.45 50.50 11.36
CA LEU A 661 -25.86 50.65 12.77
C LEU A 661 -24.79 51.34 13.62
N SER A 662 -23.51 51.02 13.40
CA SER A 662 -22.38 51.70 14.04
C SER A 662 -22.34 53.20 13.67
N THR A 663 -22.56 53.52 12.38
CA THR A 663 -22.61 54.91 11.89
C THR A 663 -23.77 55.69 12.49
N GLU A 664 -24.98 55.12 12.51
CA GLU A 664 -26.16 55.76 13.09
C GLU A 664 -26.08 55.89 14.62
N SER A 665 -25.45 54.93 15.30
CA SER A 665 -25.15 55.05 16.74
C SER A 665 -24.17 56.20 17.01
N GLY A 666 -23.15 56.39 16.16
CA GLY A 666 -22.23 57.52 16.23
C GLY A 666 -22.93 58.87 15.98
N ARG A 667 -23.86 58.94 15.01
CA ARG A 667 -24.69 60.12 14.77
C ARG A 667 -25.59 60.44 15.96
N LEU A 668 -26.29 59.44 16.50
CA LEU A 668 -27.15 59.60 17.66
C LEU A 668 -26.36 60.10 18.88
N LYS A 669 -25.14 59.58 19.09
CA LYS A 669 -24.22 60.08 20.14
C LYS A 669 -23.96 61.57 20.00
N ASN A 670 -23.66 62.01 18.78
CA ASN A 670 -23.34 63.42 18.50
C ASN A 670 -24.57 64.32 18.65
N GLU A 671 -25.75 63.90 18.19
CA GLU A 671 -26.98 64.68 18.33
C GLU A 671 -27.45 64.77 19.79
N VAL A 672 -27.30 63.68 20.57
CA VAL A 672 -27.56 63.70 22.02
C VAL A 672 -26.58 64.65 22.71
N ALA A 673 -25.30 64.64 22.37
CA ALA A 673 -24.31 65.57 22.92
C ALA A 673 -24.67 67.04 22.60
N LYS A 674 -25.01 67.36 21.35
CA LYS A 674 -25.44 68.72 20.95
C LYS A 674 -26.71 69.17 21.66
N PHE A 675 -27.69 68.27 21.78
CA PHE A 675 -28.94 68.56 22.50
C PHE A 675 -28.65 68.86 23.97
N LEU A 676 -27.81 68.06 24.62
CA LEU A 676 -27.40 68.26 26.01
C LEU A 676 -26.61 69.57 26.20
N ASP A 677 -25.73 69.92 25.28
CA ASP A 677 -25.01 71.21 25.30
C ASP A 677 -25.98 72.39 25.18
N THR A 678 -26.99 72.28 24.31
CA THR A 678 -28.05 73.29 24.14
C THR A 678 -28.91 73.41 25.40
N VAL A 679 -29.28 72.28 26.01
CA VAL A 679 -30.05 72.19 27.26
C VAL A 679 -29.28 72.73 28.46
N ARG A 680 -27.95 72.58 28.47
CA ARG A 680 -27.05 73.14 29.51
C ARG A 680 -26.79 74.64 29.31
N ALA A 681 -26.82 75.11 28.06
CA ALA A 681 -26.62 76.52 27.69
C ALA A 681 -27.87 77.38 27.91
N ALA A 682 -29.07 76.80 27.69
CA ALA A 682 -30.36 77.38 28.10
C ALA A 682 -30.48 77.51 29.63
#